data_AF-D0LL84-F1
#
_entry.id   AF-D0LL84-F1
#
_cell.length_a   1.000
_cell.length_b   1.000
_cell.length_c   1.000
_cell.angle_alpha   90.00
_cell.angle_beta   90.00
_cell.angle_gamma   90.00
#
_symmetry.space_group_name_H-M   'P 1'
#
loop_
_entity.id
_entity.type
_entity.pdbx_description
1 polymer ?
#
loop_
_entity_poly.entity_id
_entity_poly.type
_entity_poly.pdbx_seq_one_letter_code
_entity_poly.pdbx_strand_id
1 'polypeptide(L)'
;MRKRTIGLIIPGLSLCLAAGACHDTSKGDSDSPRAETPAAVDNAGAPGLAGSDCAGVELAGDRDPAEKQHRLLDAVTTLSFNRDLLSDFGVDVVNFEATSASLEPHSLAVRPHQEAAFAAAGSCLHVSLDEGHFVEFAGGSVAHRGGPTLSHGGEAVSLAGFEIQPLGEDRRIALVAQDGATLFHGTMPHHDIDPESGLFDLFNVDLQVTEALATRWKRPELAGLVVGMLSMRAQIDGWDPSSVEIAPPPCGNWDGDVDVAMIGMSSVQQTYRGSGRVVITPSARLKNVGTANVPWYSKFSGTFEPYDNDQHPFLVWGLYREKNGIFEQLGYSHIKHAFLTINANCDASACRNSHILGLGCEDVYGVGTNLTPLGPRDEIKPHAGVWAHCNEPAPGTPSFFDQQAPFCVQDNSGGGLPPFTHRLSVDEAELGDSDANYYFTSWYVVRADVEPYNNMAWRKIVPSFSGSGWSFNFDSSFQNGSVLDAWIDPAAPPAGSANGRVAVADAGNAQVVVQTKPLSRGFYKYAYTLHNHDFDPEIDSFTVPLAPGVEPRNLRFYDQDDRTSTDWTVEVVPGESITWRAPATFNQLKWTEMFTVSFAAEAAPVAGNVAITRADTGAQSVISSLGVGTAGALGQ
;
A
#
# COMPACT_ATOMS: atom_id res chain seq x y z
N MET A 1 -41.49 -22.57 39.32
CA MET A 1 -40.80 -23.65 40.07
C MET A 1 -39.35 -23.71 39.62
N ARG A 2 -38.43 -23.75 40.60
CA ARG A 2 -36.99 -24.03 40.55
C ARG A 2 -36.07 -23.11 39.72
N LYS A 3 -35.51 -22.13 40.46
CA LYS A 3 -34.20 -21.51 40.26
C LYS A 3 -33.07 -22.54 40.44
N ARG A 4 -31.95 -22.36 39.74
CA ARG A 4 -30.64 -22.95 40.10
C ARG A 4 -29.60 -21.84 40.21
N THR A 5 -28.83 -21.96 41.29
CA THR A 5 -27.75 -21.10 41.78
C THR A 5 -26.50 -21.96 41.86
N ILE A 6 -25.36 -21.50 41.35
CA ILE A 6 -23.97 -21.87 41.73
C ILE A 6 -23.13 -20.63 41.35
N GLY A 7 -22.26 -20.01 42.13
CA GLY A 7 -21.60 -20.35 43.39
C GLY A 7 -20.15 -19.83 43.29
N LEU A 8 -19.90 -18.61 43.79
CA LEU A 8 -18.60 -17.92 43.81
C LEU A 8 -17.85 -18.29 45.11
N ILE A 9 -16.55 -18.59 45.04
CA ILE A 9 -15.68 -18.81 46.22
C ILE A 9 -14.50 -17.83 46.17
N ILE A 10 -14.35 -17.04 47.24
CA ILE A 10 -13.16 -16.27 47.64
C ILE A 10 -12.71 -16.84 49.00
N PRO A 11 -11.41 -17.10 49.23
CA PRO A 11 -10.62 -16.31 50.20
C PRO A 11 -9.12 -16.20 49.79
N GLY A 12 -8.29 -15.29 50.28
CA GLY A 12 -8.39 -14.31 51.36
C GLY A 12 -7.10 -13.48 51.47
N LEU A 13 -7.21 -12.33 52.13
CA LEU A 13 -6.14 -11.40 52.49
C LEU A 13 -5.13 -11.98 53.50
N SER A 14 -3.87 -11.52 53.43
CA SER A 14 -3.15 -11.08 54.64
C SER A 14 -1.98 -10.13 54.32
N LEU A 15 -1.94 -9.02 55.06
CA LEU A 15 -0.87 -8.01 55.14
C LEU A 15 0.44 -8.59 55.69
N CYS A 16 1.58 -7.96 55.37
CA CYS A 16 2.62 -7.70 56.37
C CYS A 16 3.58 -6.56 55.99
N LEU A 17 3.90 -5.73 57.00
CA LEU A 17 4.92 -4.68 57.04
C LEU A 17 6.25 -5.23 57.61
N ALA A 18 7.35 -4.68 57.10
CA ALA A 18 8.63 -4.36 57.76
C ALA A 18 9.60 -5.46 58.30
N ALA A 19 10.85 -5.31 57.82
CA ALA A 19 12.16 -5.42 58.51
C ALA A 19 12.73 -6.78 58.98
N GLY A 20 14.02 -6.99 58.68
CA GLY A 20 14.94 -7.78 59.52
C GLY A 20 15.74 -8.88 58.81
N ALA A 21 17.07 -8.71 58.79
CA ALA A 21 18.05 -9.69 58.33
C ALA A 21 18.26 -10.85 59.34
N CYS A 22 18.63 -12.05 58.83
CA CYS A 22 19.83 -12.85 59.20
C CYS A 22 19.68 -14.38 58.98
N HIS A 23 20.75 -14.96 58.42
CA HIS A 23 21.30 -16.34 58.54
C HIS A 23 20.62 -17.56 57.89
N ASP A 24 21.16 -17.95 56.73
CA ASP A 24 22.03 -19.12 56.45
C ASP A 24 21.66 -20.52 57.02
N THR A 25 21.43 -21.50 56.13
CA THR A 25 22.18 -22.78 56.10
C THR A 25 21.75 -23.73 54.95
N SER A 26 22.78 -24.40 54.39
CA SER A 26 22.81 -25.72 53.72
C SER A 26 22.47 -25.87 52.22
N LYS A 27 23.55 -25.80 51.42
CA LYS A 27 24.04 -26.70 50.36
C LYS A 27 23.16 -27.84 49.83
N GLY A 28 23.08 -27.91 48.49
CA GLY A 28 22.90 -29.10 47.66
C GLY A 28 23.16 -28.77 46.19
N ASP A 29 24.31 -29.19 45.66
CA ASP A 29 24.82 -28.95 44.30
C ASP A 29 23.98 -29.61 43.19
N SER A 30 23.81 -28.92 42.05
CA SER A 30 23.92 -29.53 40.72
C SER A 30 24.13 -28.45 39.63
N ASP A 31 24.91 -28.84 38.64
CA ASP A 31 25.66 -28.04 37.66
C ASP A 31 24.89 -26.98 36.86
N SER A 32 25.52 -25.82 36.68
CA SER A 32 25.29 -24.89 35.56
C SER A 32 26.64 -24.45 34.98
N PRO A 33 26.87 -24.55 33.66
CA PRO A 33 28.10 -24.05 33.06
C PRO A 33 28.10 -22.52 33.11
N ARG A 34 29.19 -21.96 33.65
CA ARG A 34 29.54 -20.54 33.56
C ARG A 34 29.53 -20.09 32.10
N ALA A 35 28.81 -19.01 31.82
CA ALA A 35 28.99 -18.23 30.61
C ALA A 35 30.42 -17.68 30.59
N GLU A 36 31.24 -18.18 29.68
CA GLU A 36 32.49 -17.54 29.30
C GLU A 36 32.16 -16.24 28.56
N THR A 37 32.63 -15.13 29.09
CA THR A 37 32.81 -13.87 28.35
C THR A 37 33.59 -14.14 27.07
N PRO A 38 33.09 -13.78 25.87
CA PRO A 38 33.87 -13.97 24.66
C PRO A 38 35.09 -13.05 24.71
N ALA A 39 36.26 -13.67 24.54
CA ALA A 39 37.53 -12.98 24.42
C ALA A 39 37.48 -11.99 23.25
N ALA A 40 38.00 -10.78 23.48
CA ALA A 40 38.29 -9.81 22.44
C ALA A 40 39.17 -10.48 21.38
N VAL A 41 38.68 -10.55 20.15
CA VAL A 41 39.49 -10.96 19.00
C VAL A 41 40.37 -9.76 18.67
N ASP A 42 41.65 -9.87 19.00
CA ASP A 42 42.69 -8.96 18.52
C ASP A 42 42.70 -8.96 16.99
N ASN A 43 42.24 -7.84 16.40
CA ASN A 43 42.38 -7.52 14.98
C ASN A 43 43.85 -7.13 14.69
N ALA A 44 44.74 -8.10 14.73
CA ALA A 44 46.14 -7.94 14.31
C ALA A 44 46.38 -8.77 13.05
N GLY A 45 46.15 -8.15 11.88
CA GLY A 45 46.50 -8.75 10.59
C GLY A 45 45.54 -8.48 9.42
N ALA A 46 44.92 -7.30 9.34
CA ALA A 46 44.34 -6.84 8.08
C ALA A 46 45.46 -6.21 7.23
N PRO A 47 45.70 -6.64 5.98
CA PRO A 47 46.45 -5.80 5.05
C PRO A 47 45.65 -4.52 4.87
N GLY A 48 46.31 -3.37 5.05
CA GLY A 48 45.68 -2.06 4.89
C GLY A 48 44.88 -2.00 3.59
N LEU A 49 43.61 -1.60 3.71
CA LEU A 49 42.74 -1.27 2.58
C LEU A 49 43.32 -0.02 1.92
N ALA A 50 44.29 -0.22 1.03
CA ALA A 50 44.67 0.77 0.05
C ALA A 50 43.44 1.02 -0.82
N GLY A 51 43.02 2.29 -0.90
CA GLY A 51 41.86 2.72 -1.65
C GLY A 51 41.85 2.13 -3.05
N SER A 52 40.70 1.60 -3.47
CA SER A 52 40.42 1.41 -4.89
C SER A 52 40.60 2.76 -5.56
N ASP A 53 41.60 2.86 -6.43
CA ASP A 53 41.80 4.03 -7.27
C ASP A 53 40.56 4.15 -8.17
N CYS A 54 39.70 5.13 -7.88
CA CYS A 54 38.50 5.41 -8.68
C CYS A 54 38.83 6.20 -9.96
N ALA A 55 40.11 6.26 -10.34
CA ALA A 55 40.54 6.88 -11.59
C ALA A 55 39.84 6.24 -12.80
N GLY A 56 39.13 7.08 -13.57
CA GLY A 56 38.43 6.66 -14.79
C GLY A 56 36.96 6.30 -14.61
N VAL A 57 36.38 6.50 -13.42
CA VAL A 57 34.92 6.42 -13.24
C VAL A 57 34.25 7.55 -14.02
N GLU A 58 33.37 7.19 -14.95
CA GLU A 58 32.52 8.14 -15.65
C GLU A 58 31.39 8.58 -14.70
N LEU A 59 31.33 9.89 -14.46
CA LEU A 59 30.30 10.52 -13.65
C LEU A 59 29.36 11.29 -14.57
N ALA A 60 28.09 11.37 -14.18
CA ALA A 60 27.15 12.29 -14.78
C ALA A 60 27.72 13.72 -14.70
N GLY A 61 27.54 14.51 -15.76
CA GLY A 61 27.89 15.92 -15.72
C GLY A 61 26.95 16.68 -14.77
N ASP A 62 27.48 17.69 -14.08
CA ASP A 62 26.67 18.55 -13.21
C ASP A 62 25.50 19.15 -14.01
N ARG A 63 24.27 18.94 -13.52
CA ARG A 63 23.05 19.47 -14.14
C ARG A 63 22.70 20.86 -13.60
N ASP A 64 23.09 21.13 -12.35
CA ASP A 64 22.92 22.40 -11.65
C ASP A 64 24.25 22.79 -10.95
N PRO A 65 24.70 24.05 -11.01
CA PRO A 65 25.86 24.52 -10.23
C PRO A 65 25.76 24.32 -8.70
N ALA A 66 24.55 24.14 -8.15
CA ALA A 66 24.32 23.87 -6.74
C ALA A 66 24.55 22.39 -6.35
N GLU A 67 24.41 21.47 -7.32
CA GLU A 67 24.60 20.04 -7.09
C GLU A 67 26.07 19.70 -6.84
N LYS A 68 26.32 18.90 -5.80
CA LYS A 68 27.65 18.40 -5.45
C LYS A 68 27.66 16.88 -5.47
N GLN A 69 28.70 16.33 -6.10
CA GLN A 69 28.89 14.89 -6.19
C GLN A 69 29.80 14.40 -5.07
N HIS A 70 29.33 13.38 -4.34
CA HIS A 70 30.05 12.79 -3.23
C HIS A 70 30.21 11.29 -3.40
N ARG A 71 31.39 10.77 -3.04
CA ARG A 71 31.64 9.33 -2.99
C ARG A 71 31.00 8.73 -1.74
N LEU A 72 30.47 7.52 -1.88
CA LEU A 72 30.01 6.69 -0.75
C LEU A 72 31.14 5.78 -0.26
N LEU A 73 31.43 5.83 1.03
CA LEU A 73 32.46 5.05 1.72
C LEU A 73 31.83 3.98 2.61
N ASP A 74 32.60 2.92 2.87
CA ASP A 74 32.28 1.87 3.87
C ASP A 74 30.87 1.28 3.77
N ALA A 75 30.35 1.17 2.54
CA ALA A 75 28.99 0.73 2.31
C ALA A 75 28.76 -0.70 2.84
N VAL A 76 27.64 -0.88 3.51
CA VAL A 76 27.12 -2.19 3.91
C VAL A 76 25.74 -2.35 3.32
N THR A 77 25.56 -3.41 2.54
CA THR A 77 24.29 -3.71 1.87
C THR A 77 23.63 -4.91 2.54
N THR A 78 22.34 -4.77 2.86
CA THR A 78 21.49 -5.85 3.34
C THR A 78 20.53 -6.28 2.24
N LEU A 79 20.42 -7.59 2.02
CA LEU A 79 19.45 -8.18 1.11
C LEU A 79 18.47 -9.06 1.88
N SER A 80 17.21 -9.03 1.47
CA SER A 80 16.14 -9.89 1.97
C SER A 80 15.29 -10.38 0.80
N PHE A 81 14.68 -11.56 0.96
CA PHE A 81 13.86 -12.18 -0.10
C PHE A 81 12.52 -12.63 0.46
N ASN A 82 11.47 -12.41 -0.34
CA ASN A 82 10.15 -13.00 -0.10
C ASN A 82 10.19 -14.49 -0.48
N ARG A 83 10.53 -15.33 0.50
CA ARG A 83 10.67 -16.77 0.32
C ARG A 83 9.36 -17.46 -0.03
N ASP A 84 8.22 -16.98 0.49
CA ASP A 84 6.91 -17.55 0.17
C ASP A 84 6.64 -17.37 -1.32
N LEU A 85 6.79 -16.16 -1.83
CA LEU A 85 6.66 -15.87 -3.27
C LEU A 85 7.64 -16.69 -4.11
N LEU A 86 8.93 -16.69 -3.77
CA LEU A 86 9.94 -17.44 -4.52
C LEU A 86 9.64 -18.95 -4.54
N SER A 87 9.12 -19.51 -3.44
CA SER A 87 8.77 -20.92 -3.33
C SER A 87 7.62 -21.32 -4.25
N ASP A 88 6.65 -20.43 -4.50
CA ASP A 88 5.59 -20.66 -5.49
C ASP A 88 6.19 -20.92 -6.88
N PHE A 89 7.29 -20.23 -7.21
CA PHE A 89 8.02 -20.42 -8.46
C PHE A 89 9.15 -21.46 -8.35
N GLY A 90 9.24 -22.23 -7.27
CA GLY A 90 10.27 -23.26 -7.07
C GLY A 90 11.70 -22.70 -7.06
N VAL A 91 11.87 -21.46 -6.57
CA VAL A 91 13.18 -20.83 -6.36
C VAL A 91 13.50 -20.89 -4.87
N ASP A 92 14.65 -21.50 -4.54
CA ASP A 92 15.14 -21.61 -3.18
C ASP A 92 16.25 -20.60 -2.91
N VAL A 93 16.18 -19.91 -1.76
CA VAL A 93 17.32 -19.17 -1.22
C VAL A 93 18.19 -20.15 -0.42
N VAL A 94 19.26 -20.62 -1.05
CA VAL A 94 20.09 -21.75 -0.59
C VAL A 94 21.03 -21.33 0.53
N ASN A 95 21.71 -20.20 0.37
CA ASN A 95 22.72 -19.74 1.31
C ASN A 95 22.88 -18.23 1.26
N PHE A 96 23.35 -17.66 2.37
CA PHE A 96 23.88 -16.31 2.45
C PHE A 96 25.35 -16.37 2.90
N GLU A 97 26.27 -16.01 2.01
CA GLU A 97 27.66 -15.79 2.40
C GLU A 97 27.82 -14.39 2.98
N ALA A 98 27.20 -14.15 4.14
CA ALA A 98 27.24 -12.86 4.82
C ALA A 98 28.67 -12.50 5.23
N THR A 99 29.05 -11.23 5.05
CA THR A 99 30.41 -10.73 5.33
C THR A 99 30.45 -9.58 6.33
N SER A 100 29.27 -9.15 6.79
CA SER A 100 29.11 -8.19 7.87
C SER A 100 28.06 -8.69 8.85
N ALA A 101 28.13 -8.21 10.09
CA ALA A 101 26.95 -8.22 10.94
C ALA A 101 25.86 -7.36 10.29
N SER A 102 24.60 -7.75 10.48
CA SER A 102 23.48 -6.89 10.10
C SER A 102 23.60 -5.56 10.85
N LEU A 103 23.59 -4.45 10.11
CA LEU A 103 23.47 -3.14 10.71
C LEU A 103 22.04 -2.98 11.26
N GLU A 104 21.89 -2.16 12.29
CA GLU A 104 20.56 -1.68 12.64
C GLU A 104 20.03 -0.89 11.45
N PRO A 105 18.98 -1.36 10.78
CA PRO A 105 18.43 -0.67 9.64
C PRO A 105 17.77 0.63 10.08
N HIS A 106 17.51 1.47 9.09
CA HIS A 106 16.77 2.69 9.28
C HIS A 106 15.43 2.43 10.02
N SER A 107 15.02 3.36 10.88
CA SER A 107 13.80 3.21 11.70
C SER A 107 12.53 3.07 10.86
N LEU A 108 12.56 3.57 9.62
CA LEU A 108 11.48 3.50 8.63
C LEU A 108 11.68 2.37 7.60
N ALA A 109 12.69 1.53 7.77
CA ALA A 109 12.89 0.37 6.92
C ALA A 109 11.83 -0.70 7.21
N VAL A 110 11.15 -1.12 6.16
CA VAL A 110 10.34 -2.32 6.13
C VAL A 110 11.28 -3.51 6.04
N ARG A 111 11.20 -4.43 6.99
CA ARG A 111 12.02 -5.65 7.02
C ARG A 111 11.25 -6.86 6.52
N PRO A 112 11.56 -7.41 5.34
CA PRO A 112 11.13 -8.75 4.99
C PRO A 112 11.89 -9.81 5.79
N HIS A 113 11.48 -11.06 5.63
CA HIS A 113 12.09 -12.21 6.28
C HIS A 113 13.60 -12.36 6.00
N GLN A 114 14.31 -13.02 6.93
CA GLN A 114 15.75 -13.37 6.92
C GLN A 114 16.66 -12.49 6.05
N GLU A 115 17.31 -11.55 6.70
CA GLU A 115 18.26 -10.62 6.11
C GLU A 115 19.70 -11.14 6.20
N ALA A 116 20.54 -10.75 5.24
CA ALA A 116 21.99 -10.93 5.32
C ALA A 116 22.70 -9.65 4.85
N ALA A 117 23.76 -9.29 5.57
CA ALA A 117 24.55 -8.09 5.31
C ALA A 117 25.91 -8.41 4.68
N PHE A 118 26.30 -7.57 3.74
CA PHE A 118 27.50 -7.70 2.92
C PHE A 118 28.29 -6.40 2.98
N ALA A 119 29.53 -6.46 3.47
CA ALA A 119 30.42 -5.32 3.46
C ALA A 119 30.98 -5.07 2.06
N ALA A 120 31.14 -3.80 1.70
CA ALA A 120 31.84 -3.41 0.49
C ALA A 120 33.29 -3.94 0.51
N ALA A 121 33.69 -4.55 -0.61
CA ALA A 121 35.08 -4.84 -0.92
C ALA A 121 35.82 -3.57 -1.39
N GLY A 122 35.08 -2.66 -2.02
CA GLY A 122 35.51 -1.34 -2.47
C GLY A 122 34.32 -0.57 -3.04
N SER A 123 34.33 0.75 -2.91
CA SER A 123 33.26 1.62 -3.41
C SER A 123 33.85 2.78 -4.18
N CYS A 124 33.38 2.97 -5.41
CA CYS A 124 33.51 4.17 -6.21
C CYS A 124 32.13 4.73 -6.59
N LEU A 125 31.08 4.34 -5.87
CA LEU A 125 29.72 4.81 -6.08
C LEU A 125 29.61 6.27 -5.64
N HIS A 126 29.03 7.11 -6.48
CA HIS A 126 28.82 8.52 -6.19
C HIS A 126 27.34 8.88 -6.20
N VAL A 127 26.97 9.83 -5.34
CA VAL A 127 25.64 10.44 -5.26
C VAL A 127 25.75 11.93 -5.55
N SER A 128 24.75 12.50 -6.22
CA SER A 128 24.57 13.94 -6.34
C SER A 128 23.66 14.43 -5.23
N LEU A 129 24.10 15.47 -4.52
CA LEU A 129 23.35 16.14 -3.45
C LEU A 129 23.09 17.59 -3.83
N ASP A 130 21.88 18.06 -3.56
CA ASP A 130 21.47 19.46 -3.68
C ASP A 130 20.98 19.95 -2.32
N GLU A 131 21.65 20.93 -1.71
CA GLU A 131 21.38 21.42 -0.35
C GLU A 131 21.31 20.30 0.72
N GLY A 132 22.10 19.24 0.55
CA GLY A 132 22.11 18.07 1.44
C GLY A 132 21.02 17.03 1.14
N HIS A 133 20.18 17.24 0.11
CA HIS A 133 19.18 16.29 -0.34
C HIS A 133 19.72 15.40 -1.46
N PHE A 134 19.44 14.10 -1.40
CA PHE A 134 19.83 13.17 -2.46
C PHE A 134 19.02 13.38 -3.74
N VAL A 135 19.70 13.71 -4.84
CA VAL A 135 19.08 13.93 -6.14
C VAL A 135 19.07 12.63 -6.95
N GLU A 136 20.26 12.13 -7.30
CA GLU A 136 20.45 10.93 -8.10
C GLU A 136 21.80 10.27 -7.83
N PHE A 137 21.97 9.03 -8.31
CA PHE A 137 23.30 8.41 -8.36
C PHE A 137 24.12 9.03 -9.50
N ALA A 138 25.26 9.64 -9.17
CA ALA A 138 26.11 10.33 -10.14
C ALA A 138 26.97 9.38 -10.97
N GLY A 139 27.19 8.13 -10.53
CA GLY A 139 27.94 7.13 -11.28
C GLY A 139 28.79 6.21 -10.42
N GLY A 140 29.63 5.41 -11.07
CA GLY A 140 30.50 4.44 -10.41
C GLY A 140 29.75 3.23 -9.86
N SER A 141 30.32 2.58 -8.85
CA SER A 141 29.82 1.30 -8.36
C SER A 141 30.34 0.91 -6.99
N VAL A 142 29.70 -0.07 -6.35
CA VAL A 142 30.20 -0.68 -5.12
C VAL A 142 30.21 -2.20 -5.23
N ALA A 143 31.40 -2.78 -5.12
CA ALA A 143 31.61 -4.22 -5.12
C ALA A 143 31.55 -4.76 -3.69
N HIS A 144 30.95 -5.94 -3.49
CA HIS A 144 30.76 -6.54 -2.17
C HIS A 144 31.62 -7.78 -1.97
N ARG A 145 31.75 -8.21 -0.71
CA ARG A 145 32.27 -9.53 -0.35
C ARG A 145 31.11 -10.48 -0.06
N GLY A 146 31.17 -11.70 -0.57
CA GLY A 146 30.10 -12.69 -0.41
C GLY A 146 28.83 -12.32 -1.17
N GLY A 147 27.74 -13.01 -0.88
CA GLY A 147 26.45 -12.81 -1.55
C GLY A 147 25.47 -13.96 -1.33
N PRO A 148 24.20 -13.79 -1.72
CA PRO A 148 23.24 -14.87 -1.71
C PRO A 148 23.48 -15.86 -2.84
N THR A 149 23.08 -17.12 -2.62
CA THR A 149 22.94 -18.12 -3.68
C THR A 149 21.48 -18.53 -3.78
N LEU A 150 20.92 -18.41 -4.97
CA LEU A 150 19.56 -18.79 -5.32
C LEU A 150 19.60 -20.04 -6.20
N SER A 151 18.63 -20.94 -6.08
CA SER A 151 18.58 -22.17 -6.88
C SER A 151 17.21 -22.39 -7.49
N HIS A 152 17.17 -22.83 -8.74
CA HIS A 152 15.96 -23.29 -9.40
C HIS A 152 16.27 -24.53 -10.25
N GLY A 153 15.48 -25.60 -10.11
CA GLY A 153 15.65 -26.81 -10.93
C GLY A 153 17.03 -27.46 -10.83
N GLY A 154 17.74 -27.26 -9.73
CA GLY A 154 19.12 -27.74 -9.52
C GLY A 154 20.21 -26.84 -10.11
N GLU A 155 19.85 -25.75 -10.80
CA GLU A 155 20.79 -24.72 -11.23
C GLU A 155 20.93 -23.64 -10.15
N ALA A 156 22.14 -23.48 -9.62
CA ALA A 156 22.48 -22.43 -8.67
C ALA A 156 22.99 -21.18 -9.39
N VAL A 157 22.46 -20.02 -8.98
CA VAL A 157 22.92 -18.69 -9.38
C VAL A 157 23.48 -17.99 -8.14
N SER A 158 24.78 -17.72 -8.17
CA SER A 158 25.48 -17.05 -7.07
C SER A 158 25.65 -15.57 -7.35
N LEU A 159 25.37 -14.75 -6.34
CA LEU A 159 25.71 -13.33 -6.28
C LEU A 159 26.98 -13.12 -5.43
N ALA A 160 27.82 -14.14 -5.22
CA ALA A 160 29.07 -13.96 -4.49
C ALA A 160 29.95 -12.91 -5.19
N GLY A 161 30.28 -11.83 -4.45
CA GLY A 161 31.05 -10.71 -4.97
C GLY A 161 30.29 -9.81 -5.94
N PHE A 162 28.96 -9.69 -5.77
CA PHE A 162 28.13 -8.82 -6.59
C PHE A 162 28.51 -7.34 -6.49
N GLU A 163 28.17 -6.60 -7.54
CA GLU A 163 28.37 -5.17 -7.64
C GLU A 163 27.03 -4.45 -7.74
N ILE A 164 26.92 -3.30 -7.09
CA ILE A 164 25.81 -2.36 -7.28
C ILE A 164 26.26 -1.24 -8.19
N GLN A 165 25.49 -1.00 -9.25
CA GLN A 165 25.76 0.03 -10.26
C GLN A 165 24.50 0.89 -10.48
N PRO A 166 24.63 2.21 -10.68
CA PRO A 166 23.50 3.05 -11.10
C PRO A 166 22.94 2.64 -12.45
N LEU A 167 21.62 2.74 -12.61
CA LEU A 167 20.92 2.54 -13.89
C LEU A 167 20.40 3.84 -14.51
N GLY A 168 20.61 4.98 -13.85
CA GLY A 168 20.14 6.29 -14.29
C GLY A 168 18.86 6.74 -13.56
N GLU A 169 17.86 7.16 -14.34
CA GLU A 169 16.60 7.77 -13.89
C GLU A 169 15.91 7.05 -12.71
N ASP A 170 15.13 7.81 -11.94
CA ASP A 170 14.39 7.35 -10.76
C ASP A 170 15.26 6.66 -9.69
N ARG A 171 16.54 7.06 -9.59
CA ARG A 171 17.50 6.56 -8.59
C ARG A 171 17.61 5.03 -8.62
N ARG A 172 17.49 4.42 -9.80
CA ARG A 172 17.53 2.96 -9.95
C ARG A 172 18.95 2.43 -9.89
N ILE A 173 19.09 1.20 -9.40
CA ILE A 173 20.36 0.48 -9.32
C ILE A 173 20.24 -0.93 -9.92
N ALA A 174 21.37 -1.49 -10.35
CA ALA A 174 21.53 -2.86 -10.81
C ALA A 174 22.36 -3.65 -9.80
N LEU A 175 21.99 -4.92 -9.58
CA LEU A 175 22.85 -5.89 -8.91
C LEU A 175 23.45 -6.80 -9.98
N VAL A 176 24.75 -6.64 -10.19
CA VAL A 176 25.53 -7.31 -11.23
C VAL A 176 26.34 -8.43 -10.60
N ALA A 177 26.21 -9.65 -11.12
CA ALA A 177 27.02 -10.79 -10.70
C ALA A 177 28.43 -10.72 -11.28
N GLN A 178 29.35 -11.53 -10.75
CA GLN A 178 30.76 -11.57 -11.24
C GLN A 178 30.91 -11.99 -12.70
N ASP A 179 29.93 -12.69 -13.27
CA ASP A 179 29.89 -13.03 -14.69
C ASP A 179 29.43 -11.87 -15.58
N GLY A 180 29.16 -10.69 -14.99
CA GLY A 180 28.71 -9.48 -15.66
C GLY A 180 27.19 -9.44 -15.91
N ALA A 181 26.44 -10.48 -15.53
CA ALA A 181 25.01 -10.49 -15.70
C ALA A 181 24.34 -9.59 -14.65
N THR A 182 23.48 -8.66 -15.11
CA THR A 182 22.56 -7.96 -14.20
C THR A 182 21.45 -8.92 -13.82
N LEU A 183 21.37 -9.27 -12.55
CA LEU A 183 20.43 -10.28 -12.07
C LEU A 183 19.18 -9.66 -11.45
N PHE A 184 19.34 -8.53 -10.77
CA PHE A 184 18.25 -7.76 -10.18
C PHE A 184 18.36 -6.27 -10.51
N HIS A 185 17.23 -5.60 -10.57
CA HIS A 185 17.15 -4.15 -10.47
C HIS A 185 16.66 -3.76 -9.07
N GLY A 186 17.31 -2.79 -8.44
CA GLY A 186 16.78 -2.06 -7.30
C GLY A 186 15.94 -0.88 -7.79
N THR A 187 14.67 -0.81 -7.36
CA THR A 187 13.71 0.22 -7.79
C THR A 187 13.00 0.88 -6.62
N MET A 188 12.48 2.10 -6.84
CA MET A 188 11.65 2.85 -5.88
C MET A 188 12.32 3.02 -4.50
N PRO A 189 13.59 3.47 -4.45
CA PRO A 189 14.30 3.57 -3.20
C PRO A 189 13.72 4.66 -2.30
N HIS A 190 13.67 4.38 -1.00
CA HIS A 190 13.61 5.42 0.02
C HIS A 190 15.03 5.76 0.45
N HIS A 191 15.23 6.98 0.94
CA HIS A 191 16.53 7.40 1.42
C HIS A 191 16.41 8.37 2.58
N ASP A 192 17.48 8.47 3.37
CA ASP A 192 17.67 9.49 4.39
C ASP A 192 19.16 9.84 4.51
N ILE A 193 19.45 11.06 4.95
CA ILE A 193 20.81 11.52 5.25
C ILE A 193 20.79 12.12 6.64
N ASP A 194 21.55 11.52 7.56
CA ASP A 194 21.75 12.09 8.89
C ASP A 194 22.52 13.41 8.77
N PRO A 195 21.94 14.56 9.17
CA PRO A 195 22.53 15.87 8.90
C PRO A 195 23.82 16.11 9.69
N GLU A 196 24.00 15.47 10.84
CA GLU A 196 25.16 15.67 11.71
C GLU A 196 26.37 14.84 11.27
N SER A 197 26.12 13.58 10.87
CA SER A 197 27.16 12.60 10.56
C SER A 197 27.39 12.39 9.08
N GLY A 198 26.44 12.74 8.21
CA GLY A 198 26.52 12.44 6.77
C GLY A 198 26.34 10.96 6.46
N LEU A 199 25.69 10.22 7.37
CA LEU A 199 25.34 8.84 7.16
C LEU A 199 24.20 8.77 6.14
N PHE A 200 24.48 8.15 4.99
CA PHE A 200 23.50 7.93 3.93
C PHE A 200 22.85 6.57 4.11
N ASP A 201 21.53 6.58 4.23
CA ASP A 201 20.69 5.40 4.24
C ASP A 201 19.89 5.35 2.94
N LEU A 202 20.07 4.27 2.18
CA LEU A 202 19.20 3.85 1.10
C LEU A 202 18.43 2.62 1.59
N PHE A 203 17.11 2.68 1.65
CA PHE A 203 16.33 1.60 2.23
C PHE A 203 15.04 1.40 1.45
N ASN A 204 14.36 0.30 1.77
CA ASN A 204 13.11 -0.06 1.10
C ASN A 204 13.20 -0.20 -0.43
N VAL A 205 14.38 -0.57 -0.94
CA VAL A 205 14.58 -0.70 -2.39
C VAL A 205 13.99 -2.04 -2.84
N ASP A 206 12.98 -2.00 -3.72
CA ASP A 206 12.40 -3.20 -4.29
C ASP A 206 13.45 -3.96 -5.13
N LEU A 207 13.65 -5.25 -4.87
CA LEU A 207 14.52 -6.12 -5.67
C LEU A 207 13.70 -6.83 -6.76
N GLN A 208 13.80 -6.31 -7.98
CA GLN A 208 13.09 -6.79 -9.15
C GLN A 208 13.94 -7.77 -9.96
N VAL A 209 13.40 -8.93 -10.32
CA VAL A 209 14.06 -9.93 -11.19
C VAL A 209 14.19 -9.39 -12.61
N THR A 210 15.37 -9.57 -13.21
CA THR A 210 15.65 -9.18 -14.60
C THR A 210 15.24 -10.26 -15.61
N GLU A 211 15.10 -9.88 -16.89
CA GLU A 211 14.93 -10.83 -17.99
C GLU A 211 16.11 -11.81 -18.10
N ALA A 212 17.33 -11.38 -17.81
CA ALA A 212 18.52 -12.21 -17.85
C ALA A 212 18.44 -13.36 -16.83
N LEU A 213 18.07 -13.03 -15.58
CA LEU A 213 17.89 -14.03 -14.53
C LEU A 213 16.70 -14.96 -14.81
N ALA A 214 15.57 -14.40 -15.24
CA ALA A 214 14.38 -15.16 -15.63
C ALA A 214 14.69 -16.14 -16.77
N THR A 215 15.45 -15.72 -17.78
CA THR A 215 15.89 -16.57 -18.90
C THR A 215 16.80 -17.69 -18.45
N ARG A 216 17.73 -17.41 -17.53
CA ARG A 216 18.65 -18.42 -16.96
C ARG A 216 17.88 -19.54 -16.28
N TRP A 217 16.84 -19.20 -15.51
CA TRP A 217 15.95 -20.18 -14.90
C TRP A 217 14.92 -20.78 -15.84
N LYS A 218 14.79 -20.27 -17.08
CA LYS A 218 13.74 -20.63 -18.04
C LYS A 218 12.33 -20.36 -17.51
N ARG A 219 12.20 -19.25 -16.76
CA ARG A 219 10.97 -18.79 -16.10
C ARG A 219 10.69 -17.33 -16.51
N PRO A 220 10.30 -17.08 -17.77
CA PRO A 220 10.06 -15.71 -18.25
C PRO A 220 9.02 -14.95 -17.41
N GLU A 221 8.10 -15.65 -16.76
CA GLU A 221 7.10 -15.07 -15.87
C GLU A 221 7.67 -14.44 -14.59
N LEU A 222 8.94 -14.73 -14.24
CA LEU A 222 9.61 -14.07 -13.11
C LEU A 222 10.12 -12.68 -13.46
N ALA A 223 10.36 -12.38 -14.74
CA ALA A 223 10.90 -11.10 -15.14
C ALA A 223 9.98 -9.95 -14.70
N GLY A 224 10.54 -8.94 -14.04
CA GLY A 224 9.80 -7.80 -13.52
C GLY A 224 9.14 -8.00 -12.16
N LEU A 225 9.17 -9.21 -11.57
CA LEU A 225 8.63 -9.43 -10.23
C LEU A 225 9.56 -8.89 -9.15
N VAL A 226 8.99 -8.16 -8.19
CA VAL A 226 9.66 -7.79 -6.93
C VAL A 226 9.67 -9.01 -6.01
N VAL A 227 10.86 -9.53 -5.71
CA VAL A 227 11.05 -10.77 -4.95
C VAL A 227 11.77 -10.56 -3.62
N GLY A 228 12.09 -9.32 -3.27
CA GLY A 228 12.87 -9.01 -2.09
C GLY A 228 13.06 -7.52 -1.91
N MET A 229 13.86 -7.16 -0.91
CA MET A 229 14.22 -5.77 -0.63
C MET A 229 15.71 -5.63 -0.36
N LEU A 230 16.25 -4.47 -0.72
CA LEU A 230 17.62 -4.05 -0.46
C LEU A 230 17.62 -2.83 0.45
N SER A 231 18.62 -2.78 1.32
CA SER A 231 19.05 -1.56 2.01
C SER A 231 20.56 -1.43 1.91
N MET A 232 21.07 -0.21 1.87
CA MET A 232 22.48 0.13 1.90
C MET A 232 22.68 1.30 2.86
N ARG A 233 23.66 1.17 3.74
CA ARG A 233 24.14 2.27 4.56
C ARG A 233 25.58 2.58 4.18
N ALA A 234 25.91 3.84 4.00
CA ALA A 234 27.25 4.29 3.63
C ALA A 234 27.57 5.67 4.22
N GLN A 235 28.85 5.99 4.34
CA GLN A 235 29.30 7.31 4.76
C GLN A 235 29.51 8.21 3.53
N ILE A 236 28.99 9.43 3.54
CA ILE A 236 29.29 10.43 2.51
C ILE A 236 30.71 10.97 2.73
N ASP A 237 31.55 10.88 1.70
CA ASP A 237 32.91 11.44 1.71
C ASP A 237 32.87 12.98 1.70
N GLY A 238 33.71 13.58 2.53
CA GLY A 238 33.79 15.04 2.66
C GLY A 238 32.52 15.72 3.16
N TRP A 239 31.66 15.00 3.92
CA TRP A 239 30.45 15.59 4.50
C TRP A 239 30.77 16.82 5.36
N ASP A 240 30.02 17.90 5.13
CA ASP A 240 30.07 19.13 5.91
C ASP A 240 28.68 19.41 6.48
N PRO A 241 28.46 19.21 7.80
CA PRO A 241 27.18 19.48 8.43
C PRO A 241 26.69 20.93 8.27
N SER A 242 27.61 21.88 8.02
CA SER A 242 27.24 23.28 7.78
C SER A 242 26.72 23.56 6.38
N SER A 243 26.82 22.59 5.46
CA SER A 243 26.32 22.67 4.09
C SER A 243 24.87 22.21 3.92
N VAL A 244 24.28 21.63 4.97
CA VAL A 244 22.84 21.34 5.03
C VAL A 244 22.13 22.60 5.44
N GLU A 245 21.49 23.30 4.51
CA GLU A 245 20.50 24.30 4.89
C GLU A 245 19.28 23.57 5.43
N ILE A 246 19.15 23.52 6.76
CA ILE A 246 18.07 22.81 7.47
C ILE A 246 16.68 23.42 7.19
N ALA A 247 16.63 24.62 6.59
CA ALA A 247 15.39 25.25 6.18
C ALA A 247 15.35 25.38 4.66
N PRO A 248 14.72 24.42 3.94
CA PRO A 248 14.21 24.72 2.63
C PRO A 248 13.27 25.94 2.73
N PRO A 249 12.89 26.56 1.60
CA PRO A 249 11.82 27.56 1.53
C PRO A 249 10.62 27.12 2.39
N PRO A 250 9.92 28.06 3.06
CA PRO A 250 9.19 27.78 4.29
C PRO A 250 8.27 26.56 4.19
N CYS A 251 8.73 25.45 4.76
CA CYS A 251 7.98 24.19 4.86
C CYS A 251 6.69 24.34 5.67
N GLY A 252 6.56 25.40 6.47
CA GLY A 252 5.34 25.76 7.21
C GLY A 252 4.31 26.57 6.41
N ASN A 253 4.46 26.70 5.08
CA ASN A 253 3.40 27.26 4.26
C ASN A 253 2.31 26.21 4.01
N TRP A 254 1.20 26.34 4.73
CA TRP A 254 0.01 25.51 4.61
C TRP A 254 -1.15 26.23 3.89
N ASP A 255 -0.91 27.45 3.40
CA ASP A 255 -1.92 28.24 2.70
C ASP A 255 -2.16 27.67 1.29
N GLY A 256 -3.42 27.60 0.89
CA GLY A 256 -3.83 27.16 -0.44
C GLY A 256 -4.59 25.84 -0.44
N ASP A 257 -4.68 25.25 -1.62
CA ASP A 257 -5.40 23.99 -1.83
C ASP A 257 -4.44 22.81 -1.72
N VAL A 258 -4.77 21.86 -0.85
CA VAL A 258 -4.14 20.52 -0.81
C VAL A 258 -4.70 19.72 -1.98
N ASP A 259 -3.83 19.29 -2.90
CA ASP A 259 -4.22 18.47 -4.05
C ASP A 259 -3.05 17.53 -4.38
N VAL A 260 -3.28 16.23 -4.21
CA VAL A 260 -2.29 15.19 -4.49
C VAL A 260 -2.86 14.31 -5.59
N ALA A 261 -2.20 14.25 -6.74
CA ALA A 261 -2.60 13.38 -7.82
C ALA A 261 -1.80 12.07 -7.80
N MET A 262 -2.46 10.95 -8.04
CA MET A 262 -1.74 9.75 -8.46
C MET A 262 -1.24 9.94 -9.89
N ILE A 263 0.03 9.64 -10.13
CA ILE A 263 0.66 9.80 -11.45
C ILE A 263 1.22 8.49 -12.00
N GLY A 264 1.17 7.39 -11.23
CA GLY A 264 1.62 6.10 -11.71
C GLY A 264 1.25 4.92 -10.84
N MET A 265 1.11 3.77 -11.50
CA MET A 265 1.01 2.43 -10.91
C MET A 265 1.74 1.48 -11.84
N SER A 266 3.04 1.28 -11.60
CA SER A 266 3.97 0.56 -12.48
C SER A 266 4.05 -0.95 -12.23
N SER A 267 3.53 -1.43 -11.10
CA SER A 267 3.49 -2.84 -10.74
C SER A 267 2.17 -3.18 -10.04
N VAL A 268 1.64 -4.35 -10.37
CA VAL A 268 0.58 -5.08 -9.64
C VAL A 268 1.04 -6.53 -9.66
N GLN A 269 1.25 -7.14 -8.49
CA GLN A 269 1.78 -8.50 -8.45
C GLN A 269 1.24 -9.32 -7.29
N GLN A 270 1.31 -10.65 -7.47
CA GLN A 270 1.22 -11.60 -6.38
C GLN A 270 2.37 -11.35 -5.39
N THR A 271 2.05 -11.35 -4.09
CA THR A 271 3.06 -11.25 -3.02
C THR A 271 2.95 -12.38 -2.01
N TYR A 272 1.82 -13.07 -1.97
CA TYR A 272 1.61 -14.31 -1.24
C TYR A 272 0.50 -15.12 -1.90
N ARG A 273 0.56 -16.45 -1.82
CA ARG A 273 -0.49 -17.35 -2.31
C ARG A 273 -0.61 -18.53 -1.37
N GLY A 274 -1.84 -19.01 -1.16
CA GLY A 274 -2.10 -20.15 -0.29
C GLY A 274 -3.59 -20.38 -0.11
N SER A 275 -3.97 -21.62 0.24
CA SER A 275 -5.38 -21.96 0.55
C SER A 275 -6.39 -21.57 -0.55
N GLY A 276 -5.98 -21.58 -1.83
CA GLY A 276 -6.83 -21.21 -2.96
C GLY A 276 -7.06 -19.70 -3.12
N ARG A 277 -6.24 -18.88 -2.45
CA ARG A 277 -6.31 -17.41 -2.48
C ARG A 277 -4.95 -16.80 -2.84
N VAL A 278 -4.99 -15.61 -3.41
CA VAL A 278 -3.81 -14.82 -3.78
C VAL A 278 -3.88 -13.43 -3.15
N VAL A 279 -2.74 -12.97 -2.61
CA VAL A 279 -2.55 -11.59 -2.16
C VAL A 279 -1.95 -10.78 -3.28
N ILE A 280 -2.56 -9.64 -3.58
CA ILE A 280 -2.15 -8.76 -4.69
C ILE A 280 -1.76 -7.39 -4.13
N THR A 281 -0.62 -6.85 -4.57
CA THR A 281 -0.06 -5.60 -4.06
C THR A 281 0.45 -4.72 -5.20
N PRO A 282 0.11 -3.42 -5.22
CA PRO A 282 0.59 -2.49 -6.22
C PRO A 282 1.85 -1.74 -5.76
N SER A 283 2.55 -1.16 -6.74
CA SER A 283 3.31 0.08 -6.51
C SER A 283 2.41 1.30 -6.73
N ALA A 284 2.68 2.42 -6.08
CA ALA A 284 1.95 3.67 -6.30
C ALA A 284 2.91 4.87 -6.36
N ARG A 285 2.68 5.78 -7.31
CA ARG A 285 3.43 7.04 -7.48
C ARG A 285 2.46 8.20 -7.50
N LEU A 286 2.81 9.29 -6.81
CA LEU A 286 1.96 10.46 -6.62
C LEU A 286 2.75 11.75 -6.81
N LYS A 287 2.03 12.87 -6.93
CA LYS A 287 2.58 14.22 -7.02
C LYS A 287 1.69 15.21 -6.29
N ASN A 288 2.29 16.14 -5.56
CA ASN A 288 1.58 17.34 -5.11
C ASN A 288 1.36 18.27 -6.31
N VAL A 289 0.12 18.37 -6.77
CA VAL A 289 -0.29 19.25 -7.88
C VAL A 289 -1.05 20.48 -7.38
N GLY A 290 -1.18 20.61 -6.06
CA GLY A 290 -1.84 21.71 -5.39
C GLY A 290 -0.94 22.91 -5.18
N THR A 291 -1.38 23.78 -4.26
CA THR A 291 -0.70 25.03 -3.91
C THR A 291 -0.28 25.11 -2.44
N ALA A 292 -0.65 24.10 -1.64
CA ALA A 292 -0.24 23.93 -0.24
C ALA A 292 0.68 22.71 -0.06
N ASN A 293 1.56 22.77 0.95
CA ASN A 293 2.33 21.61 1.39
C ASN A 293 1.41 20.57 2.07
N VAL A 294 1.79 19.29 2.01
CA VAL A 294 0.99 18.20 2.58
C VAL A 294 1.75 17.48 3.71
N PRO A 295 1.19 17.40 4.93
CA PRO A 295 1.80 16.64 6.03
C PRO A 295 1.93 15.15 5.70
N TRP A 296 3.08 14.57 6.05
CA TRP A 296 3.49 13.20 5.72
C TRP A 296 4.25 12.53 6.87
N TYR A 297 3.89 12.88 8.11
CA TYR A 297 4.55 12.42 9.32
C TYR A 297 4.19 10.97 9.62
N SER A 298 5.17 10.13 9.93
CA SER A 298 4.89 8.75 10.32
C SER A 298 3.98 8.70 11.57
N LYS A 299 3.13 7.68 11.64
CA LYS A 299 2.31 7.41 12.83
C LYS A 299 3.14 7.43 14.11
N PHE A 300 2.57 7.97 15.18
CA PHE A 300 3.20 8.08 16.51
C PHE A 300 4.49 8.91 16.56
N SER A 301 4.73 9.82 15.60
CA SER A 301 5.91 10.69 15.60
C SER A 301 5.72 12.02 16.34
N GLY A 302 4.49 12.38 16.69
CA GLY A 302 4.17 13.61 17.42
C GLY A 302 2.90 14.29 16.90
N THR A 303 2.67 15.52 17.34
CA THR A 303 1.65 16.42 16.76
C THR A 303 2.35 17.53 16.01
N PHE A 304 1.85 17.84 14.81
CA PHE A 304 2.48 18.78 13.90
C PHE A 304 1.46 19.69 13.25
N GLU A 305 1.91 20.88 12.85
CA GLU A 305 1.12 21.75 11.97
C GLU A 305 0.77 21.03 10.65
N PRO A 306 -0.33 21.41 9.98
CA PRO A 306 -1.28 22.49 10.34
C PRO A 306 -2.42 22.03 11.25
N TYR A 307 -2.47 20.75 11.63
CA TYR A 307 -3.64 20.15 12.26
C TYR A 307 -3.49 19.76 13.74
N ASP A 308 -2.25 19.79 14.27
CA ASP A 308 -1.89 19.45 15.65
C ASP A 308 -2.36 18.04 16.10
N ASN A 309 -2.23 17.07 15.19
CA ASN A 309 -2.51 15.65 15.46
C ASN A 309 -1.58 14.71 14.65
N ASP A 310 -1.77 13.40 14.79
CA ASP A 310 -1.09 12.40 13.97
C ASP A 310 -1.59 12.49 12.52
N GLN A 311 -0.69 12.75 11.56
CA GLN A 311 -1.04 13.11 10.19
C GLN A 311 -0.13 12.45 9.15
N HIS A 312 -0.70 11.50 8.43
CA HIS A 312 -0.15 10.91 7.22
C HIS A 312 -1.29 10.45 6.29
N PRO A 313 -1.04 10.40 4.98
CA PRO A 313 -1.97 9.80 4.04
C PRO A 313 -2.17 8.30 4.23
N PHE A 314 -3.30 7.81 3.72
CA PHE A 314 -3.67 6.40 3.73
C PHE A 314 -3.77 5.88 2.30
N LEU A 315 -3.14 4.76 2.01
CA LEU A 315 -3.23 4.11 0.70
C LEU A 315 -4.10 2.86 0.79
N VAL A 316 -5.04 2.73 -0.15
CA VAL A 316 -5.89 1.55 -0.36
C VAL A 316 -5.92 1.14 -1.82
N TRP A 317 -6.24 -0.13 -2.08
CA TRP A 317 -6.36 -0.68 -3.43
C TRP A 317 -7.43 -1.76 -3.49
N GLY A 318 -7.90 -2.07 -4.70
CA GLY A 318 -8.93 -3.08 -4.93
C GLY A 318 -8.82 -3.75 -6.28
N LEU A 319 -9.45 -4.91 -6.39
CA LEU A 319 -9.61 -5.65 -7.65
C LEU A 319 -11.10 -5.75 -8.00
N TYR A 320 -11.41 -5.48 -9.26
CA TYR A 320 -12.76 -5.48 -9.79
C TYR A 320 -12.84 -6.30 -11.07
N ARG A 321 -14.04 -6.80 -11.37
CA ARG A 321 -14.35 -7.57 -12.56
C ARG A 321 -15.61 -7.06 -13.23
N GLU A 322 -15.56 -6.84 -14.53
CA GLU A 322 -16.75 -6.74 -15.37
C GLU A 322 -16.94 -8.04 -16.13
N LYS A 323 -18.12 -8.66 -16.01
CA LYS A 323 -18.48 -9.87 -16.74
C LYS A 323 -19.98 -9.87 -17.03
N ASN A 324 -20.35 -10.07 -18.30
CA ASN A 324 -21.76 -10.16 -18.72
C ASN A 324 -22.62 -8.94 -18.31
N GLY A 325 -22.03 -7.75 -18.30
CA GLY A 325 -22.71 -6.51 -17.89
C GLY A 325 -23.01 -6.43 -16.40
N ILE A 326 -22.27 -7.15 -15.57
CA ILE A 326 -22.23 -7.00 -14.11
C ILE A 326 -20.81 -6.55 -13.76
N PHE A 327 -20.68 -5.49 -12.96
CA PHE A 327 -19.41 -5.00 -12.43
C PHE A 327 -19.32 -5.35 -10.94
N GLU A 328 -18.27 -6.00 -10.50
CA GLU A 328 -18.15 -6.56 -9.15
C GLU A 328 -16.79 -6.20 -8.54
N GLN A 329 -16.75 -5.98 -7.23
CA GLN A 329 -15.50 -5.91 -6.48
C GLN A 329 -15.15 -7.32 -6.01
N LEU A 330 -13.98 -7.84 -6.40
CA LEU A 330 -13.50 -9.16 -5.99
C LEU A 330 -12.71 -9.12 -4.68
N GLY A 331 -12.30 -7.92 -4.26
CA GLY A 331 -11.65 -7.69 -2.97
C GLY A 331 -11.07 -6.29 -2.88
N TYR A 332 -10.69 -5.92 -1.66
CA TYR A 332 -9.99 -4.67 -1.32
C TYR A 332 -8.89 -4.92 -0.30
N SER A 333 -7.92 -4.02 -0.23
CA SER A 333 -6.95 -3.96 0.86
C SER A 333 -7.58 -3.29 2.08
N HIS A 334 -7.00 -3.52 3.27
CA HIS A 334 -7.15 -2.51 4.31
C HIS A 334 -6.13 -1.37 4.06
N ILE A 335 -5.65 -0.71 5.11
CA ILE A 335 -4.97 0.57 4.97
C ILE A 335 -3.48 0.42 5.10
N LYS A 336 -2.75 0.92 4.10
CA LYS A 336 -1.34 1.24 4.24
C LYS A 336 -1.20 2.66 4.80
N HIS A 337 -0.55 2.78 5.96
CA HIS A 337 -0.17 4.07 6.52
C HIS A 337 1.12 4.56 5.83
N ALA A 338 1.07 5.74 5.21
CA ALA A 338 2.28 6.41 4.72
C ALA A 338 3.17 6.79 5.91
N PHE A 339 4.49 6.85 5.67
CA PHE A 339 5.46 7.01 6.76
C PHE A 339 6.63 7.95 6.44
N LEU A 340 6.86 8.27 5.17
CA LEU A 340 7.75 9.34 4.71
C LEU A 340 7.47 9.68 3.23
N THR A 341 7.97 10.81 2.77
CA THR A 341 8.03 11.19 1.35
C THR A 341 9.49 11.37 0.91
N ILE A 342 9.83 10.90 -0.30
CA ILE A 342 11.17 11.04 -0.87
C ILE A 342 11.40 12.35 -1.63
N ASN A 343 10.34 13.16 -1.81
CA ASN A 343 10.34 14.45 -2.51
C ASN A 343 11.21 14.46 -3.78
N ALA A 344 10.86 13.63 -4.76
CA ALA A 344 11.52 13.60 -6.06
C ALA A 344 10.90 14.65 -7.01
N ASN A 345 11.65 15.10 -8.03
CA ASN A 345 11.13 15.91 -9.15
C ASN A 345 10.27 17.12 -8.75
N CYS A 346 10.69 17.81 -7.68
CA CYS A 346 9.98 18.94 -7.09
C CYS A 346 10.05 20.22 -7.93
N ASP A 347 9.12 21.15 -7.67
CA ASP A 347 9.24 22.53 -8.17
C ASP A 347 10.47 23.22 -7.57
N ALA A 348 10.95 24.26 -8.25
CA ALA A 348 12.00 25.10 -7.72
C ALA A 348 11.58 25.68 -6.37
N SER A 349 12.45 25.60 -5.37
CA SER A 349 12.19 26.09 -4.01
C SER A 349 11.05 25.37 -3.27
N ALA A 350 10.66 24.15 -3.67
CA ALA A 350 9.73 23.36 -2.88
C ALA A 350 10.33 22.91 -1.54
N CYS A 351 9.49 22.67 -0.53
CA CYS A 351 9.91 21.99 0.68
C CYS A 351 10.34 20.54 0.35
N ARG A 352 11.53 20.14 0.80
CA ARG A 352 12.06 18.77 0.60
C ARG A 352 12.21 17.97 1.90
N ASN A 353 11.57 18.42 2.98
CA ASN A 353 11.54 17.70 4.25
C ASN A 353 10.78 16.36 4.06
N SER A 354 11.35 15.24 4.51
CA SER A 354 10.77 13.89 4.32
C SER A 354 9.44 13.65 5.06
N HIS A 355 9.00 14.59 5.90
CA HIS A 355 7.70 14.59 6.57
C HIS A 355 6.68 15.51 5.91
N ILE A 356 7.02 16.17 4.80
CA ILE A 356 6.16 17.12 4.11
C ILE A 356 6.31 16.92 2.61
N LEU A 357 5.23 16.57 1.93
CA LEU A 357 5.23 16.53 0.47
C LEU A 357 5.12 17.95 -0.07
N GLY A 358 6.25 18.46 -0.57
CA GLY A 358 6.36 19.82 -1.09
C GLY A 358 5.66 20.02 -2.42
N LEU A 359 5.54 21.29 -2.84
CA LEU A 359 4.92 21.67 -4.11
C LEU A 359 5.62 21.03 -5.31
N GLY A 360 4.84 20.45 -6.22
CA GLY A 360 5.35 19.78 -7.41
C GLY A 360 6.12 18.49 -7.13
N CYS A 361 6.40 18.16 -5.87
CA CYS A 361 7.17 16.98 -5.49
C CYS A 361 6.38 15.70 -5.74
N GLU A 362 7.12 14.68 -6.13
CA GLU A 362 6.66 13.32 -6.36
C GLU A 362 7.14 12.39 -5.25
N ASP A 363 6.33 11.37 -4.98
CA ASP A 363 6.65 10.33 -4.02
C ASP A 363 6.26 8.95 -4.58
N VAL A 364 6.89 7.90 -4.08
CA VAL A 364 6.68 6.54 -4.59
C VAL A 364 6.74 5.49 -3.49
N TYR A 365 5.75 4.61 -3.49
CA TYR A 365 5.69 3.43 -2.64
C TYR A 365 5.73 2.18 -3.52
N GLY A 366 6.77 1.37 -3.33
CA GLY A 366 6.96 0.11 -4.03
C GLY A 366 6.06 -1.02 -3.54
N VAL A 367 6.16 -2.16 -4.23
CA VAL A 367 5.43 -3.37 -3.83
C VAL A 367 5.88 -3.81 -2.45
N GLY A 368 7.19 -3.81 -2.18
CA GLY A 368 7.75 -4.24 -0.90
C GLY A 368 7.25 -3.39 0.28
N THR A 369 7.21 -2.06 0.11
CA THR A 369 6.71 -1.14 1.15
C THR A 369 5.20 -1.22 1.35
N ASN A 370 4.44 -1.58 0.31
CA ASN A 370 2.98 -1.71 0.42
C ASN A 370 2.54 -3.04 1.05
N LEU A 371 3.48 -3.90 1.50
CA LEU A 371 3.15 -5.12 2.24
C LEU A 371 2.99 -4.96 3.74
N THR A 372 3.49 -3.86 4.32
CA THR A 372 3.51 -3.62 5.77
C THR A 372 3.93 -2.19 6.11
N PRO A 373 3.51 -1.62 7.26
CA PRO A 373 2.42 -2.10 8.10
C PRO A 373 1.06 -1.72 7.48
N LEU A 374 0.12 -2.68 7.48
CA LEU A 374 -1.28 -2.41 7.17
C LEU A 374 -2.12 -2.47 8.44
N GLY A 375 -3.14 -1.60 8.54
CA GLY A 375 -4.09 -1.53 9.65
C GLY A 375 -5.55 -1.65 9.18
N PRO A 376 -6.51 -1.87 10.08
CA PRO A 376 -7.95 -1.93 9.76
C PRO A 376 -8.50 -0.64 9.14
N ARG A 377 -9.49 -0.79 8.25
CA ARG A 377 -10.18 0.36 7.63
C ARG A 377 -11.09 1.13 8.57
N ASP A 378 -11.66 0.44 9.54
CA ASP A 378 -12.63 0.99 10.50
C ASP A 378 -12.02 2.00 11.49
N GLU A 379 -10.70 2.22 11.42
CA GLU A 379 -9.99 3.21 12.24
C GLU A 379 -9.89 4.59 11.58
N ILE A 380 -10.24 4.70 10.30
CA ILE A 380 -10.15 5.95 9.53
C ILE A 380 -11.53 6.55 9.33
N LYS A 381 -11.59 7.88 9.41
CA LYS A 381 -12.69 8.70 8.91
C LYS A 381 -12.32 9.15 7.50
N PRO A 382 -12.76 8.44 6.45
CA PRO A 382 -12.22 8.58 5.11
C PRO A 382 -12.50 9.96 4.50
N HIS A 383 -13.72 10.50 4.61
CA HIS A 383 -14.05 11.84 4.10
C HIS A 383 -13.22 12.95 4.77
N ALA A 384 -12.98 12.79 6.07
CA ALA A 384 -12.14 13.74 6.81
C ALA A 384 -10.63 13.53 6.54
N GLY A 385 -10.22 12.36 6.02
CA GLY A 385 -8.83 11.96 5.91
C GLY A 385 -8.11 11.86 7.26
N VAL A 386 -8.79 11.39 8.31
CA VAL A 386 -8.24 11.35 9.69
C VAL A 386 -8.22 9.94 10.24
N TRP A 387 -7.10 9.54 10.85
CA TRP A 387 -7.04 8.36 11.72
C TRP A 387 -7.62 8.72 13.08
N ALA A 388 -8.67 8.01 13.49
CA ALA A 388 -9.40 8.27 14.73
C ALA A 388 -8.62 7.74 15.97
N HIS A 389 -7.35 8.12 16.08
CA HIS A 389 -6.41 7.69 17.09
C HIS A 389 -5.49 8.84 17.51
N CYS A 390 -4.91 8.76 18.70
CA CYS A 390 -4.10 9.78 19.36
C CYS A 390 -4.81 11.09 19.74
N ASN A 391 -5.44 11.82 18.82
CA ASN A 391 -6.14 13.10 19.06
C ASN A 391 -7.23 13.35 18.01
N GLU A 392 -8.33 14.02 18.41
CA GLU A 392 -9.53 14.43 17.64
C GLU A 392 -10.09 13.45 16.57
N PRO A 393 -11.37 13.04 16.64
CA PRO A 393 -12.40 13.52 17.58
C PRO A 393 -12.44 12.80 18.93
N ALA A 394 -11.52 11.86 19.20
CA ALA A 394 -11.54 11.10 20.44
C ALA A 394 -10.12 10.74 20.94
N PRO A 395 -9.46 11.59 21.74
CA PRO A 395 -8.29 11.16 22.50
C PRO A 395 -8.67 9.94 23.35
N GLY A 396 -7.95 8.84 23.16
CA GLY A 396 -8.09 7.63 23.94
C GLY A 396 -8.96 6.51 23.34
N THR A 397 -9.02 6.43 22.01
CA THR A 397 -9.58 5.27 21.30
C THR A 397 -8.45 4.29 20.96
N PRO A 398 -8.54 2.99 21.31
CA PRO A 398 -7.54 2.02 20.89
C PRO A 398 -7.50 1.88 19.38
N SER A 399 -6.32 1.65 18.83
CA SER A 399 -6.12 1.26 17.43
C SER A 399 -5.46 -0.11 17.37
N PHE A 400 -5.39 -0.68 16.18
CA PHE A 400 -4.65 -1.92 15.95
C PHE A 400 -3.17 -1.79 16.36
N PHE A 401 -2.59 -0.61 16.19
CA PHE A 401 -1.18 -0.32 16.51
C PHE A 401 -0.94 0.19 17.95
N ASP A 402 -2.01 0.50 18.68
CA ASP A 402 -1.98 0.98 20.07
C ASP A 402 -3.22 0.46 20.83
N GLN A 403 -3.01 -0.65 21.53
CA GLN A 403 -4.05 -1.44 22.17
C GLN A 403 -4.18 -1.16 23.67
N GLN A 404 -3.20 -0.49 24.29
CA GLN A 404 -3.09 -0.33 25.74
C GLN A 404 -2.92 1.14 26.16
N ALA A 405 -3.72 1.56 27.13
CA ALA A 405 -3.59 2.90 27.71
C ALA A 405 -2.28 3.08 28.52
N PRO A 406 -1.66 4.29 28.54
CA PRO A 406 -2.11 5.50 27.86
C PRO A 406 -1.89 5.42 26.35
N PHE A 407 -2.94 5.77 25.61
CA PHE A 407 -2.93 5.77 24.15
C PHE A 407 -2.01 6.88 23.60
N CYS A 408 -1.78 6.88 22.29
CA CYS A 408 -0.78 7.63 21.53
C CYS A 408 0.63 7.02 21.55
N VAL A 409 0.78 5.74 21.85
CA VAL A 409 2.07 5.06 21.84
C VAL A 409 1.92 3.73 21.10
N GLN A 410 2.79 3.50 20.12
CA GLN A 410 2.76 2.23 19.40
C GLN A 410 3.15 1.06 20.34
N ASP A 411 2.20 0.17 20.63
CA ASP A 411 2.43 -1.05 21.41
C ASP A 411 2.31 -2.34 20.55
N ASN A 412 1.83 -2.19 19.31
CA ASN A 412 1.75 -3.24 18.31
C ASN A 412 2.26 -2.71 16.96
N SER A 413 3.16 -3.46 16.31
CA SER A 413 3.70 -3.07 14.99
C SER A 413 2.93 -3.64 13.80
N GLY A 414 2.01 -4.59 14.04
CA GLY A 414 1.46 -5.44 12.98
C GLY A 414 2.47 -6.47 12.44
N GLY A 415 3.63 -6.61 13.08
CA GLY A 415 4.62 -7.62 12.74
C GLY A 415 4.11 -9.05 13.00
N GLY A 416 4.40 -9.97 12.09
CA GLY A 416 4.06 -11.39 12.26
C GLY A 416 2.59 -11.75 12.03
N LEU A 417 1.79 -10.83 11.49
CA LEU A 417 0.42 -11.12 11.10
C LEU A 417 0.33 -12.25 10.05
N PRO A 418 -0.75 -13.04 10.04
CA PRO A 418 -1.01 -13.99 8.98
C PRO A 418 -0.95 -13.32 7.60
N PRO A 419 -0.47 -14.02 6.54
CA PRO A 419 -0.19 -13.38 5.25
C PRO A 419 -1.39 -12.75 4.53
N PHE A 420 -2.62 -13.13 4.88
CA PHE A 420 -3.85 -12.55 4.30
C PHE A 420 -4.42 -11.39 5.13
N THR A 421 -3.97 -11.19 6.35
CA THR A 421 -4.55 -10.20 7.25
C THR A 421 -4.32 -8.79 6.72
N HIS A 422 -5.39 -8.03 6.55
CA HIS A 422 -5.39 -6.62 6.10
C HIS A 422 -4.93 -6.39 4.65
N ARG A 423 -4.60 -7.44 3.91
CA ARG A 423 -4.15 -7.34 2.51
C ARG A 423 -5.29 -7.64 1.53
N LEU A 424 -5.23 -7.06 0.33
CA LEU A 424 -6.11 -7.45 -0.78
C LEU A 424 -5.90 -8.93 -1.08
N SER A 425 -6.91 -9.74 -0.79
CA SER A 425 -6.88 -11.18 -0.93
C SER A 425 -8.07 -11.63 -1.77
N VAL A 426 -7.80 -12.34 -2.87
CA VAL A 426 -8.82 -12.75 -3.84
C VAL A 426 -8.79 -14.26 -3.99
N ASP A 427 -9.97 -14.87 -4.12
CA ASP A 427 -10.09 -16.30 -4.39
C ASP A 427 -9.62 -16.59 -5.83
N GLU A 428 -8.72 -17.55 -5.99
CA GLU A 428 -8.09 -17.82 -7.30
C GLU A 428 -9.11 -18.30 -8.35
N ALA A 429 -10.24 -18.87 -7.91
CA ALA A 429 -11.34 -19.29 -8.77
C ALA A 429 -12.05 -18.12 -9.46
N GLU A 430 -11.92 -16.89 -8.95
CA GLU A 430 -12.51 -15.68 -9.53
C GLU A 430 -11.64 -15.07 -10.64
N LEU A 431 -10.42 -15.58 -10.83
CA LEU A 431 -9.40 -15.05 -11.74
C LEU A 431 -9.25 -15.88 -13.02
N GLY A 432 -8.72 -15.26 -14.08
CA GLY A 432 -8.35 -15.94 -15.32
C GLY A 432 -9.54 -16.28 -16.23
N ASP A 433 -10.70 -15.67 -16.01
CA ASP A 433 -11.85 -15.84 -16.89
C ASP A 433 -11.68 -15.02 -18.18
N SER A 434 -11.67 -15.69 -19.33
CA SER A 434 -11.47 -15.05 -20.63
C SER A 434 -12.63 -14.16 -21.08
N ASP A 435 -13.82 -14.32 -20.49
CA ASP A 435 -15.01 -13.52 -20.80
C ASP A 435 -15.15 -12.31 -19.86
N ALA A 436 -14.16 -12.07 -19.00
CA ALA A 436 -14.16 -11.00 -18.01
C ALA A 436 -13.09 -9.94 -18.26
N ASN A 437 -13.40 -8.70 -17.94
CA ASN A 437 -12.44 -7.60 -17.85
C ASN A 437 -12.06 -7.38 -16.38
N TYR A 438 -10.78 -7.35 -16.05
CA TYR A 438 -10.31 -7.09 -14.69
C TYR A 438 -9.71 -5.71 -14.57
N TYR A 439 -9.98 -5.04 -13.45
CA TYR A 439 -9.51 -3.69 -13.18
C TYR A 439 -8.88 -3.65 -11.79
N PHE A 440 -7.68 -3.08 -11.70
CA PHE A 440 -7.01 -2.84 -10.44
C PHE A 440 -7.04 -1.34 -10.12
N THR A 441 -7.27 -0.99 -8.86
CA THR A 441 -7.29 0.41 -8.42
C THR A 441 -6.25 0.67 -7.35
N SER A 442 -5.86 1.93 -7.20
CA SER A 442 -5.15 2.44 -6.03
C SER A 442 -5.67 3.84 -5.74
N TRP A 443 -5.68 4.23 -4.47
CA TRP A 443 -6.20 5.52 -4.02
C TRP A 443 -5.52 5.95 -2.73
N TYR A 444 -4.98 7.18 -2.72
CA TYR A 444 -4.59 7.84 -1.48
C TYR A 444 -5.74 8.67 -0.93
N VAL A 445 -6.06 8.45 0.34
CA VAL A 445 -6.89 9.35 1.13
C VAL A 445 -5.94 10.36 1.79
N VAL A 446 -5.99 11.59 1.28
CA VAL A 446 -5.22 12.73 1.78
C VAL A 446 -6.19 13.72 2.43
N ARG A 447 -5.88 14.18 3.63
CA ARG A 447 -6.71 15.13 4.36
C ARG A 447 -6.82 16.45 3.59
N ALA A 448 -8.04 16.94 3.44
CA ALA A 448 -8.37 18.19 2.76
C ALA A 448 -8.01 18.23 1.26
N ASP A 449 -7.80 17.07 0.63
CA ASP A 449 -7.63 16.96 -0.81
C ASP A 449 -8.85 17.53 -1.55
N VAL A 450 -8.64 18.54 -2.38
CA VAL A 450 -9.72 19.24 -3.08
C VAL A 450 -10.21 18.49 -4.33
N GLU A 451 -9.43 17.54 -4.85
CA GLU A 451 -9.78 16.76 -6.04
C GLU A 451 -9.45 15.27 -5.85
N PRO A 452 -10.17 14.56 -4.97
CA PRO A 452 -9.87 13.16 -4.66
C PRO A 452 -9.96 12.21 -5.87
N TYR A 453 -10.61 12.62 -6.98
CA TYR A 453 -10.68 11.79 -8.17
C TYR A 453 -9.39 11.81 -8.99
N ASN A 454 -8.52 12.81 -8.84
CA ASN A 454 -7.16 12.73 -9.41
C ASN A 454 -6.21 11.91 -8.51
N ASN A 455 -6.58 11.68 -7.25
CA ASN A 455 -5.82 10.91 -6.28
C ASN A 455 -6.21 9.42 -6.21
N MET A 456 -7.20 9.02 -7.00
CA MET A 456 -7.51 7.63 -7.27
C MET A 456 -7.22 7.31 -8.74
N ALA A 457 -6.84 6.07 -8.99
CA ALA A 457 -6.53 5.62 -10.33
C ALA A 457 -6.85 4.14 -10.53
N TRP A 458 -6.99 3.76 -11.80
CA TRP A 458 -7.23 2.40 -12.21
C TRP A 458 -6.43 2.02 -13.45
N ARG A 459 -6.23 0.71 -13.62
CA ARG A 459 -5.74 0.08 -14.84
C ARG A 459 -6.48 -1.22 -15.08
N LYS A 460 -6.81 -1.53 -16.33
CA LYS A 460 -7.12 -2.90 -16.74
C LYS A 460 -5.90 -3.79 -16.57
N ILE A 461 -6.13 -4.98 -16.03
CA ILE A 461 -5.12 -6.02 -15.85
C ILE A 461 -5.59 -7.32 -16.49
N VAL A 462 -4.65 -8.22 -16.79
CA VAL A 462 -4.91 -9.57 -17.30
C VAL A 462 -4.32 -10.57 -16.31
N PRO A 463 -5.14 -11.11 -15.39
CA PRO A 463 -4.73 -12.19 -14.51
C PRO A 463 -4.41 -13.44 -15.34
N SER A 464 -3.18 -13.96 -15.21
CA SER A 464 -2.76 -15.19 -15.88
C SER A 464 -1.95 -16.08 -14.95
N PHE A 465 -2.33 -17.36 -14.88
CA PHE A 465 -1.65 -18.36 -14.06
C PHE A 465 -0.63 -19.14 -14.89
N SER A 466 0.64 -19.13 -14.47
CA SER A 466 1.73 -19.82 -15.17
C SER A 466 1.83 -21.33 -14.86
N GLY A 467 0.96 -21.84 -13.98
CA GLY A 467 1.11 -23.16 -13.35
C GLY A 467 1.81 -23.11 -12.00
N SER A 468 2.38 -21.96 -11.62
CA SER A 468 3.13 -21.77 -10.36
C SER A 468 2.68 -20.53 -9.60
N GLY A 469 2.48 -19.41 -10.28
CA GLY A 469 1.98 -18.17 -9.70
C GLY A 469 1.14 -17.35 -10.68
N TRP A 470 0.52 -16.31 -10.15
CA TRP A 470 -0.27 -15.35 -10.91
C TRP A 470 0.57 -14.15 -11.37
N SER A 471 0.33 -13.74 -12.61
CA SER A 471 0.78 -12.46 -13.17
C SER A 471 -0.43 -11.56 -13.42
N PHE A 472 -0.22 -10.24 -13.33
CA PHE A 472 -1.27 -9.22 -13.48
C PHE A 472 -0.80 -8.13 -14.43
N ASN A 473 -0.56 -8.51 -15.69
CA ASN A 473 -0.04 -7.59 -16.70
C ASN A 473 -1.07 -6.51 -17.04
N PHE A 474 -0.63 -5.28 -17.28
CA PHE A 474 -1.52 -4.19 -17.65
C PHE A 474 -1.98 -4.29 -19.11
N ASP A 475 -3.28 -4.11 -19.35
CA ASP A 475 -3.92 -4.05 -20.68
C ASP A 475 -4.49 -2.65 -20.97
N SER A 476 -4.02 -1.66 -20.23
CA SER A 476 -4.38 -0.25 -20.45
C SER A 476 -3.30 0.68 -19.92
N SER A 477 -3.35 1.93 -20.38
CA SER A 477 -2.65 3.03 -19.73
C SER A 477 -3.22 3.30 -18.34
N PHE A 478 -2.42 3.93 -17.51
CA PHE A 478 -2.86 4.51 -16.24
C PHE A 478 -3.97 5.55 -16.48
N GLN A 479 -5.03 5.51 -15.67
CA GLN A 479 -6.15 6.45 -15.74
C GLN A 479 -6.49 6.92 -14.32
N ASN A 480 -6.61 8.23 -14.12
CA ASN A 480 -7.18 8.79 -12.90
C ASN A 480 -8.70 8.65 -12.88
N GLY A 481 -9.29 8.73 -11.69
CA GLY A 481 -10.73 8.69 -11.48
C GLY A 481 -11.25 7.35 -10.99
N SER A 482 -12.57 7.26 -10.89
CA SER A 482 -13.23 6.06 -10.41
C SER A 482 -13.14 4.95 -11.44
N VAL A 483 -12.92 3.71 -10.98
CA VAL A 483 -12.94 2.52 -11.84
C VAL A 483 -14.28 2.33 -12.55
N LEU A 484 -15.38 2.84 -11.98
CA LEU A 484 -16.70 2.78 -12.59
C LEU A 484 -16.82 3.67 -13.83
N ASP A 485 -15.94 4.66 -14.00
CA ASP A 485 -15.88 5.46 -15.24
C ASP A 485 -15.35 4.63 -16.42
N ALA A 486 -14.57 3.57 -16.14
CA ALA A 486 -14.12 2.61 -17.15
C ALA A 486 -15.28 1.74 -17.66
N TRP A 487 -16.29 1.50 -16.82
CA TRP A 487 -17.46 0.71 -17.19
C TRP A 487 -18.47 1.54 -17.98
N ILE A 488 -18.82 2.73 -17.46
CA ILE A 488 -19.72 3.68 -18.11
C ILE A 488 -19.12 5.08 -18.00
N ASP A 489 -18.66 5.61 -19.13
CA ASP A 489 -18.10 6.96 -19.22
C ASP A 489 -19.16 8.00 -18.76
N PRO A 490 -18.90 8.80 -17.72
CA PRO A 490 -19.83 9.83 -17.25
C PRO A 490 -20.05 10.96 -18.26
N ALA A 491 -19.08 11.24 -19.15
CA ALA A 491 -19.20 12.28 -20.18
C ALA A 491 -19.98 11.80 -21.42
N ALA A 492 -20.01 10.49 -21.65
CA ALA A 492 -20.66 9.89 -22.82
C ALA A 492 -21.30 8.52 -22.49
N PRO A 493 -22.29 8.46 -21.58
CA PRO A 493 -22.90 7.20 -21.21
C PRO A 493 -23.64 6.57 -22.42
N PRO A 494 -23.49 5.26 -22.66
CA PRO A 494 -24.27 4.56 -23.69
C PRO A 494 -25.77 4.71 -23.46
N ALA A 495 -26.56 4.57 -24.53
CA ALA A 495 -28.01 4.63 -24.43
C ALA A 495 -28.56 3.62 -23.41
N GLY A 496 -29.35 4.11 -22.46
CA GLY A 496 -29.90 3.29 -21.38
C GLY A 496 -28.92 3.02 -20.23
N SER A 497 -27.78 3.71 -20.19
CA SER A 497 -26.86 3.70 -19.04
C SER A 497 -26.76 5.09 -18.42
N ALA A 498 -26.35 5.15 -17.15
CA ALA A 498 -26.00 6.39 -16.48
C ALA A 498 -24.89 6.16 -15.47
N ASN A 499 -24.11 7.20 -15.22
CA ASN A 499 -23.08 7.24 -14.19
C ASN A 499 -23.30 8.53 -13.39
N GLY A 500 -23.70 8.37 -12.13
CA GLY A 500 -24.07 9.47 -11.24
C GLY A 500 -23.24 9.44 -9.97
N ARG A 501 -22.86 10.63 -9.50
CA ARG A 501 -22.15 10.82 -8.23
C ARG A 501 -22.96 11.74 -7.32
N VAL A 502 -22.74 11.58 -6.02
CA VAL A 502 -23.18 12.54 -5.02
C VAL A 502 -22.01 12.84 -4.09
N ALA A 503 -21.83 14.12 -3.79
CA ALA A 503 -20.96 14.60 -2.74
C ALA A 503 -21.84 15.25 -1.67
N VAL A 504 -21.74 14.75 -0.44
CA VAL A 504 -22.45 15.28 0.72
C VAL A 504 -21.41 15.94 1.61
N ALA A 505 -21.51 17.26 1.80
CA ALA A 505 -20.44 18.06 2.39
C ALA A 505 -19.88 17.53 3.72
N ASP A 506 -20.73 16.93 4.57
CA ASP A 506 -20.37 16.39 5.88
C ASP A 506 -20.20 14.86 5.92
N ALA A 507 -20.42 14.15 4.82
CA ALA A 507 -20.32 12.68 4.77
C ALA A 507 -19.40 12.13 3.70
N GLY A 508 -19.12 12.87 2.62
CA GLY A 508 -18.27 12.40 1.52
C GLY A 508 -19.06 11.95 0.30
N ASN A 509 -18.48 11.03 -0.45
CA ASN A 509 -18.79 10.78 -1.85
C ASN A 509 -19.26 9.34 -2.08
N ALA A 510 -20.29 9.21 -2.91
CA ALA A 510 -20.78 7.93 -3.39
C ALA A 510 -21.08 8.01 -4.90
N GLN A 511 -21.02 6.87 -5.57
CA GLN A 511 -21.27 6.76 -7.00
C GLN A 511 -22.22 5.61 -7.30
N VAL A 512 -23.19 5.86 -8.18
CA VAL A 512 -24.06 4.83 -8.74
C VAL A 512 -23.91 4.81 -10.25
N VAL A 513 -23.57 3.64 -10.79
CA VAL A 513 -23.58 3.38 -12.22
C VAL A 513 -24.66 2.37 -12.54
N VAL A 514 -25.38 2.61 -13.64
CA VAL A 514 -26.37 1.68 -14.17
C VAL A 514 -26.08 1.37 -15.62
N GLN A 515 -26.12 0.09 -15.95
CA GLN A 515 -26.20 -0.40 -17.33
C GLN A 515 -27.54 -1.08 -17.54
N THR A 516 -28.19 -0.80 -18.67
CA THR A 516 -29.36 -1.57 -19.10
C THR A 516 -29.12 -2.33 -20.40
N LYS A 517 -29.79 -3.48 -20.52
CA LYS A 517 -29.77 -4.29 -21.72
C LYS A 517 -31.19 -4.69 -22.12
N PRO A 518 -31.66 -4.35 -23.34
CA PRO A 518 -32.95 -4.81 -23.80
C PRO A 518 -32.98 -6.34 -23.92
N LEU A 519 -34.10 -6.93 -23.53
CA LEU A 519 -34.44 -8.34 -23.62
C LEU A 519 -35.68 -8.51 -24.53
N SER A 520 -36.14 -9.75 -24.70
CA SER A 520 -37.36 -10.02 -25.47
C SER A 520 -38.62 -9.47 -24.79
N ARG A 521 -39.66 -9.14 -25.58
CA ARG A 521 -41.00 -8.75 -25.09
C ARG A 521 -41.01 -7.50 -24.20
N GLY A 522 -40.17 -6.51 -24.50
CA GLY A 522 -40.16 -5.24 -23.77
C GLY A 522 -39.49 -5.27 -22.40
N PHE A 523 -38.93 -6.41 -22.00
CA PHE A 523 -38.11 -6.51 -20.79
C PHE A 523 -36.75 -5.84 -20.99
N TYR A 524 -36.22 -5.27 -19.91
CA TYR A 524 -34.86 -4.77 -19.82
C TYR A 524 -34.20 -5.40 -18.58
N LYS A 525 -32.95 -5.83 -18.71
CA LYS A 525 -32.08 -6.12 -17.56
C LYS A 525 -31.50 -4.80 -17.10
N TYR A 526 -31.59 -4.52 -15.80
CA TYR A 526 -30.91 -3.42 -15.12
C TYR A 526 -29.81 -4.02 -14.25
N ALA A 527 -28.63 -3.42 -14.26
CA ALA A 527 -27.55 -3.68 -13.32
C ALA A 527 -27.10 -2.34 -12.73
N TYR A 528 -27.38 -2.11 -11.45
CA TYR A 528 -26.93 -0.94 -10.70
C TYR A 528 -25.77 -1.34 -9.81
N THR A 529 -24.67 -0.60 -9.89
CA THR A 529 -23.52 -0.74 -9.01
C THR A 529 -23.44 0.48 -8.12
N LEU A 530 -23.47 0.28 -6.81
CA LEU A 530 -23.26 1.32 -5.81
C LEU A 530 -21.85 1.16 -5.23
N HIS A 531 -21.06 2.23 -5.30
CA HIS A 531 -19.73 2.32 -4.71
C HIS A 531 -19.73 3.43 -3.68
N ASN A 532 -19.40 3.07 -2.43
CA ASN A 532 -19.04 4.03 -1.41
C ASN A 532 -17.55 4.37 -1.59
N HIS A 533 -17.23 5.62 -1.95
CA HIS A 533 -15.84 6.06 -2.03
C HIS A 533 -15.32 6.34 -0.62
N ASP A 534 -15.71 7.48 -0.04
CA ASP A 534 -15.35 7.96 1.31
C ASP A 534 -16.59 8.33 2.14
N PHE A 535 -17.79 7.89 1.75
CA PHE A 535 -19.03 8.18 2.45
C PHE A 535 -19.05 7.59 3.88
N ASP A 536 -18.81 8.45 4.87
CA ASP A 536 -18.75 8.17 6.31
C ASP A 536 -19.89 8.95 6.98
N PRO A 537 -21.03 8.27 7.17
CA PRO A 537 -21.18 7.28 8.23
C PRO A 537 -21.54 5.88 7.73
N GLU A 538 -21.13 5.51 6.51
CA GLU A 538 -21.57 4.30 5.78
C GLU A 538 -23.00 4.42 5.21
N ILE A 539 -23.38 3.50 4.31
CA ILE A 539 -24.68 3.49 3.62
C ILE A 539 -25.50 2.28 4.07
N ASP A 540 -26.76 2.49 4.49
CA ASP A 540 -27.62 1.42 5.02
C ASP A 540 -28.63 0.86 4.01
N SER A 541 -28.97 1.64 2.99
CA SER A 541 -29.97 1.27 2.00
C SER A 541 -29.79 1.98 0.67
N PHE A 542 -30.25 1.32 -0.38
CA PHE A 542 -30.25 1.78 -1.76
C PHE A 542 -31.64 1.57 -2.36
N THR A 543 -32.23 2.63 -2.91
CA THR A 543 -33.59 2.62 -3.44
C THR A 543 -33.63 3.06 -4.90
N VAL A 544 -34.22 2.21 -5.75
CA VAL A 544 -34.50 2.48 -7.17
C VAL A 544 -36.00 2.69 -7.37
N PRO A 545 -36.44 3.82 -7.95
CA PRO A 545 -37.86 4.06 -8.19
C PRO A 545 -38.39 3.22 -9.35
N LEU A 546 -39.65 2.79 -9.21
CA LEU A 546 -40.42 2.07 -10.23
C LEU A 546 -41.59 2.93 -10.69
N ALA A 547 -41.83 2.99 -11.99
CA ALA A 547 -43.05 3.58 -12.51
C ALA A 547 -44.29 2.72 -12.13
N PRO A 548 -45.48 3.35 -12.01
CA PRO A 548 -46.71 2.63 -11.68
C PRO A 548 -46.97 1.43 -12.60
N GLY A 549 -47.32 0.28 -11.99
CA GLY A 549 -47.62 -0.96 -12.72
C GLY A 549 -46.40 -1.77 -13.20
N VAL A 550 -45.17 -1.31 -12.92
CA VAL A 550 -43.96 -2.09 -13.20
C VAL A 550 -43.68 -3.08 -12.06
N GLU A 551 -43.50 -4.35 -12.42
CA GLU A 551 -43.09 -5.41 -11.50
C GLU A 551 -41.68 -5.92 -11.85
N PRO A 552 -40.69 -5.79 -10.95
CA PRO A 552 -39.36 -6.34 -11.16
C PRO A 552 -39.34 -7.86 -10.93
N ARG A 553 -38.44 -8.55 -11.64
CA ARG A 553 -38.24 -10.00 -11.58
C ARG A 553 -36.76 -10.32 -11.57
N ASN A 554 -36.41 -11.55 -11.18
CA ASN A 554 -35.02 -12.05 -11.20
C ASN A 554 -34.05 -11.13 -10.43
N LEU A 555 -34.44 -10.67 -9.24
CA LEU A 555 -33.58 -9.85 -8.40
C LEU A 555 -32.35 -10.65 -7.97
N ARG A 556 -31.18 -10.05 -8.11
CA ARG A 556 -29.87 -10.59 -7.72
C ARG A 556 -29.07 -9.52 -7.00
N PHE A 557 -28.26 -9.95 -6.05
CA PHE A 557 -27.30 -9.16 -5.31
C PHE A 557 -25.92 -9.79 -5.56
N TYR A 558 -24.90 -8.95 -5.73
CA TYR A 558 -23.51 -9.33 -6.00
C TYR A 558 -22.63 -8.45 -5.12
N ASP A 559 -21.87 -9.03 -4.21
CA ASP A 559 -20.84 -8.33 -3.43
C ASP A 559 -19.49 -9.07 -3.57
N GLN A 560 -18.58 -8.87 -2.62
CA GLN A 560 -17.24 -9.42 -2.67
C GLN A 560 -17.14 -10.93 -2.38
N ASP A 561 -18.23 -11.58 -1.95
CA ASP A 561 -18.19 -13.00 -1.62
C ASP A 561 -19.52 -13.73 -1.93
N ASP A 562 -19.54 -15.05 -1.74
CA ASP A 562 -20.71 -15.89 -2.01
C ASP A 562 -21.61 -16.12 -0.77
N ARG A 563 -21.37 -15.39 0.34
CA ARG A 563 -22.07 -15.63 1.62
C ARG A 563 -23.42 -14.92 1.64
N THR A 564 -24.41 -15.59 1.04
CA THR A 564 -25.83 -15.16 1.03
C THR A 564 -26.46 -14.82 2.39
N SER A 565 -25.88 -15.26 3.51
CA SER A 565 -26.36 -14.89 4.85
C SER A 565 -26.09 -13.43 5.23
N THR A 566 -25.18 -12.75 4.52
CA THR A 566 -24.79 -11.36 4.76
C THR A 566 -25.29 -10.39 3.69
N ASP A 567 -25.87 -10.89 2.61
CA ASP A 567 -26.47 -10.10 1.53
C ASP A 567 -27.52 -9.10 2.03
N TRP A 568 -27.63 -7.98 1.32
CA TRP A 568 -28.67 -6.99 1.59
C TRP A 568 -30.05 -7.55 1.27
N THR A 569 -30.96 -7.39 2.22
CA THR A 569 -32.36 -7.81 2.05
C THR A 569 -33.08 -6.87 1.10
N VAL A 570 -33.95 -7.41 0.26
CA VAL A 570 -34.70 -6.64 -0.74
C VAL A 570 -36.18 -6.54 -0.39
N GLU A 571 -36.70 -5.31 -0.45
CA GLU A 571 -38.12 -4.98 -0.34
C GLU A 571 -38.59 -4.40 -1.68
N VAL A 572 -39.69 -4.93 -2.21
CA VAL A 572 -40.31 -4.42 -3.43
C VAL A 572 -41.67 -3.85 -3.08
N VAL A 573 -41.87 -2.58 -3.38
CA VAL A 573 -43.19 -1.93 -3.38
C VAL A 573 -43.63 -1.79 -4.84
N PRO A 574 -44.50 -2.67 -5.35
CA PRO A 574 -44.85 -2.70 -6.76
C PRO A 574 -45.37 -1.35 -7.26
N GLY A 575 -44.84 -0.89 -8.40
CA GLY A 575 -45.20 0.41 -8.97
C GLY A 575 -44.68 1.64 -8.19
N GLU A 576 -43.77 1.45 -7.24
CA GLU A 576 -43.19 2.54 -6.44
C GLU A 576 -41.67 2.43 -6.32
N SER A 577 -41.13 1.34 -5.76
CA SER A 577 -39.67 1.21 -5.59
C SER A 577 -39.18 -0.22 -5.35
N ILE A 578 -37.88 -0.41 -5.54
CA ILE A 578 -37.09 -1.52 -5.00
C ILE A 578 -36.10 -0.94 -4.01
N THR A 579 -36.08 -1.47 -2.79
CA THR A 579 -35.12 -1.03 -1.76
C THR A 579 -34.31 -2.21 -1.26
N TRP A 580 -32.99 -2.10 -1.34
CA TRP A 580 -32.06 -3.02 -0.67
C TRP A 580 -31.64 -2.41 0.66
N ARG A 581 -31.60 -3.21 1.72
CA ARG A 581 -31.23 -2.80 3.08
C ARG A 581 -30.20 -3.74 3.69
N ALA A 582 -29.19 -3.17 4.32
CA ALA A 582 -28.22 -3.91 5.12
C ALA A 582 -28.95 -4.74 6.20
N PRO A 583 -28.66 -6.04 6.36
CA PRO A 583 -29.36 -6.90 7.32
C PRO A 583 -28.96 -6.63 8.78
N ALA A 584 -27.83 -5.96 9.00
CA ALA A 584 -27.32 -5.56 10.30
C ALA A 584 -26.40 -4.34 10.16
N THR A 585 -26.13 -3.64 11.26
CA THR A 585 -25.26 -2.46 11.28
C THR A 585 -23.84 -2.76 10.82
N PHE A 586 -23.34 -3.98 11.03
CA PHE A 586 -21.99 -4.37 10.59
C PHE A 586 -21.91 -4.76 9.10
N ASN A 587 -23.05 -4.76 8.38
CA ASN A 587 -23.13 -5.02 6.93
C ASN A 587 -23.53 -3.77 6.13
N GLN A 588 -23.46 -2.59 6.75
CA GLN A 588 -23.56 -1.31 6.03
C GLN A 588 -22.41 -1.22 5.01
N LEU A 589 -22.65 -0.51 3.90
CA LEU A 589 -21.67 -0.42 2.84
C LEU A 589 -20.59 0.57 3.27
N LYS A 590 -19.42 0.06 3.60
CA LYS A 590 -18.30 0.86 4.10
C LYS A 590 -17.56 1.55 2.96
N TRP A 591 -16.75 2.54 3.30
CA TRP A 591 -15.90 3.23 2.32
C TRP A 591 -15.05 2.24 1.52
N THR A 592 -14.69 2.57 0.28
CA THR A 592 -14.14 1.68 -0.76
C THR A 592 -14.95 0.44 -1.16
N GLU A 593 -16.01 0.07 -0.44
CA GLU A 593 -16.80 -1.13 -0.76
C GLU A 593 -17.82 -0.87 -1.85
N MET A 594 -18.10 -1.91 -2.62
CA MET A 594 -19.02 -1.87 -3.75
C MET A 594 -19.89 -3.12 -3.79
N PHE A 595 -21.16 -2.95 -4.15
CA PHE A 595 -22.01 -4.06 -4.55
C PHE A 595 -22.74 -3.73 -5.86
N THR A 596 -23.23 -4.77 -6.51
CA THR A 596 -24.11 -4.68 -7.66
C THR A 596 -25.43 -5.39 -7.42
N VAL A 597 -26.52 -4.75 -7.83
CA VAL A 597 -27.85 -5.36 -7.87
C VAL A 597 -28.34 -5.45 -9.31
N SER A 598 -28.99 -6.56 -9.65
CA SER A 598 -29.59 -6.70 -10.97
C SER A 598 -31.01 -7.23 -10.90
N PHE A 599 -31.84 -6.82 -11.85
CA PHE A 599 -33.21 -7.29 -12.00
C PHE A 599 -33.66 -7.09 -13.46
N ALA A 600 -34.80 -7.70 -13.80
CA ALA A 600 -35.48 -7.48 -15.07
C ALA A 600 -36.84 -6.82 -14.84
N ALA A 601 -37.21 -5.87 -15.71
CA ALA A 601 -38.52 -5.21 -15.67
C ALA A 601 -39.06 -4.98 -17.09
N GLU A 602 -40.38 -5.03 -17.27
CA GLU A 602 -41.06 -4.75 -18.55
C GLU A 602 -41.23 -3.23 -18.77
N ALA A 603 -40.10 -2.52 -18.72
CA ALA A 603 -40.04 -1.07 -18.62
C ALA A 603 -38.70 -0.59 -19.14
N ALA A 604 -38.73 0.38 -20.06
CA ALA A 604 -37.52 1.01 -20.59
C ALA A 604 -36.91 1.96 -19.54
N PRO A 605 -35.58 2.12 -19.51
CA PRO A 605 -34.95 3.07 -18.61
C PRO A 605 -35.40 4.50 -18.92
N VAL A 606 -35.62 5.30 -17.87
CA VAL A 606 -35.86 6.75 -17.98
C VAL A 606 -34.94 7.49 -17.04
N ALA A 607 -34.63 8.75 -17.35
CA ALA A 607 -33.92 9.62 -16.41
C ALA A 607 -34.68 9.67 -15.09
N GLY A 608 -33.97 9.49 -13.98
CA GLY A 608 -34.57 9.43 -12.66
C GLY A 608 -33.52 9.63 -11.59
N ASN A 609 -33.94 9.57 -10.33
CA ASN A 609 -33.01 9.60 -9.22
C ASN A 609 -33.15 8.32 -8.43
N VAL A 610 -32.01 7.79 -7.99
CA VAL A 610 -31.95 6.74 -6.97
C VAL A 610 -31.60 7.39 -5.64
N ALA A 611 -31.91 6.73 -4.53
CA ALA A 611 -31.60 7.23 -3.20
C ALA A 611 -30.68 6.27 -2.45
N ILE A 612 -29.75 6.83 -1.70
CA ILE A 612 -29.01 6.12 -0.66
C ILE A 612 -29.40 6.71 0.69
N THR A 613 -29.33 5.90 1.75
CA THR A 613 -29.63 6.36 3.11
C THR A 613 -28.41 6.25 4.00
N ARG A 614 -28.16 7.31 4.78
CA ARG A 614 -27.08 7.35 5.77
C ARG A 614 -27.35 6.42 6.94
N ALA A 615 -26.33 5.68 7.35
CA ALA A 615 -26.42 4.74 8.46
C ALA A 615 -26.56 5.40 9.86
N ASP A 616 -26.07 6.63 10.05
CA ASP A 616 -26.13 7.33 11.36
C ASP A 616 -27.50 7.95 11.68
N THR A 617 -28.16 8.51 10.68
CA THR A 617 -29.29 9.44 10.82
C THR A 617 -30.54 8.94 10.12
N GLY A 618 -30.41 8.00 9.19
CA GLY A 618 -31.48 7.61 8.28
C GLY A 618 -31.82 8.69 7.23
N ALA A 619 -30.99 9.74 7.10
CA ALA A 619 -31.22 10.77 6.11
C ALA A 619 -30.90 10.27 4.70
N GLN A 620 -31.72 10.66 3.73
CA GLN A 620 -31.57 10.25 2.33
C GLN A 620 -30.73 11.25 1.53
N SER A 621 -29.84 10.72 0.69
CA SER A 621 -29.15 11.47 -0.36
C SER A 621 -29.58 10.94 -1.72
N VAL A 622 -29.74 11.87 -2.67
CA VAL A 622 -30.31 11.60 -4.00
C VAL A 622 -29.18 11.61 -5.02
N ILE A 623 -29.11 10.57 -5.84
CA ILE A 623 -28.10 10.42 -6.91
C ILE A 623 -28.83 10.44 -8.25
N SER A 624 -28.47 11.38 -9.11
CA SER A 624 -28.97 11.42 -10.49
C SER A 624 -28.51 10.21 -11.26
N SER A 625 -29.45 9.42 -11.77
CA SER A 625 -29.19 8.14 -12.44
C SER A 625 -30.34 7.81 -13.41
N LEU A 626 -30.62 6.53 -13.61
CA LEU A 626 -31.85 6.09 -14.27
C LEU A 626 -32.82 5.55 -13.22
N GLY A 627 -34.10 5.81 -13.45
CA GLY A 627 -35.20 5.09 -12.83
C GLY A 627 -35.77 4.05 -13.80
N VAL A 628 -36.74 3.27 -13.34
CA VAL A 628 -37.45 2.30 -14.18
C VAL A 628 -38.75 2.92 -14.67
N GLY A 629 -38.80 3.33 -15.94
CA GLY A 629 -39.92 4.08 -16.51
C GLY A 629 -40.85 3.24 -17.39
N THR A 630 -42.07 3.73 -17.62
CA THR A 630 -42.97 3.09 -18.60
C THR A 630 -42.49 3.39 -20.03
N ALA A 631 -42.70 2.45 -20.96
CA ALA A 631 -42.48 2.70 -22.38
C ALA A 631 -43.47 3.78 -22.87
N GLY A 632 -43.02 5.03 -22.99
CA GLY A 632 -43.82 6.10 -23.60
C GLY A 632 -43.76 7.46 -22.90
N ALA A 633 -42.57 8.00 -22.65
CA ALA A 633 -42.39 9.41 -22.33
C ALA A 633 -41.05 9.95 -22.84
N LEU A 634 -40.78 9.79 -24.14
CA LEU A 634 -39.92 10.75 -24.83
C LEU A 634 -40.80 11.98 -25.10
N GLY A 635 -40.36 13.13 -24.60
CA GLY A 635 -41.13 14.37 -24.57
C GLY A 635 -41.74 14.79 -25.91
N GLN A 636 -42.94 15.37 -25.81
CA GLN A 636 -43.31 16.47 -26.69
C GLN A 636 -42.64 17.76 -26.20
#